data_AF-A0A6P8GNJ6-F1
#
_entry.id   AF-A0A6P8GNJ6-F1
#
_cell.length_a   1.000
_cell.length_b   1.000
_cell.length_c   1.000
_cell.angle_alpha   90.00
_cell.angle_beta   90.00
_cell.angle_gamma   90.00
#
_symmetry.space_group_name_H-M   'P 1'
#
loop_
_entity.id
_entity.type
_entity.pdbx_description
1 polymer ?
#
loop_
_entity_poly.entity_id
_entity_poly.type
_entity_poly.pdbx_seq_one_letter_code
_entity_poly.pdbx_strand_id
1 'polypeptide(L)'
;MMDSLARNTSSENPGMRQPVKAHLLASQELLVESLYNLAPLLDCALACGLLSQDNYHEVKAEKTPPNRARKLLEVVHAQMDEGGASCFLECLKRCKHHYPRLRSWLCHDAAIQRGPTEHRLQAQCSELCARLGHSVLPVSLALFSAGTVTQFELDQVQSATTLYQQAQKLLTICLSKGESACMAFYSALDREDENLADEIRTGGLPEALPVLSVESESDAQNVAIALVDTSIATAETGPESGVLQEVLDQLGVVSGLETRLNVYELGAMLGLPRWSVRKALLDEVGVGDGAQVEVMVDLFLQKTQDAPLLVSRVRQCNIQRAQLSERGCLLLKLLQEADALLHRRDFLQAGGHACFGEHKDMVETIFCFLLWDCMAQILEVPTSEPGRTVLGYVAELRVSEVVDVYLLQELEECLREGGAEALGQSVRALAQILRDLNPLQDCLHLSAPQEGIYSCRPSQLHRVTSFHGLPARVIRKAGGSSGVVFDPDVHSLPRQYREVCLRVLRLLERVCPGGSSVELQNAAEATITQHLKFTLSQEVFNIEVFDAGVRHRLLGILEFSPGQLGLQSLMQLHLETLSGLERYLQQGEHHSFQMVLESVRMFGGVQLCYVERTRGPVAIDHSMEVVFHFVTSEPASFLVRICCCGYERGHRFEVHNPRCVCLSQLDWASLKDMQGDTDGIVLTEHGGSVWVREGSVGWMDKLQAVMQTNSWPLNDQGCCFKVTSCRSECEIKFIYRNGQISASTVTNCDVL
;
A
#
# COMPACT_ATOMS: atom_id res chain seq x y z
N MET A 1 -39.39 -3.93 -70.27
CA MET A 1 -40.61 -3.66 -69.48
C MET A 1 -40.56 -4.64 -68.31
N MET A 2 -40.70 -4.11 -67.09
CA MET A 2 -40.67 -4.75 -65.77
C MET A 2 -39.31 -5.09 -65.10
N ASP A 3 -39.11 -4.32 -64.02
CA ASP A 3 -38.75 -4.69 -62.64
C ASP A 3 -37.31 -4.94 -62.18
N SER A 4 -36.83 -3.94 -61.42
CA SER A 4 -36.49 -4.00 -59.98
C SER A 4 -35.11 -4.50 -59.50
N LEU A 5 -34.65 -3.79 -58.46
CA LEU A 5 -33.65 -4.11 -57.42
C LEU A 5 -32.15 -3.83 -57.67
N ALA A 6 -31.73 -2.74 -57.01
CA ALA A 6 -30.61 -2.65 -56.08
C ALA A 6 -29.20 -3.11 -56.53
N ARG A 7 -28.25 -2.17 -56.48
CA ARG A 7 -27.00 -2.34 -55.74
C ARG A 7 -26.33 -0.99 -55.44
N ASN A 8 -26.29 -0.71 -54.15
CA ASN A 8 -25.36 0.20 -53.51
C ASN A 8 -23.92 -0.21 -53.85
N THR A 9 -23.07 0.76 -54.11
CA THR A 9 -21.62 0.64 -53.91
C THR A 9 -21.22 1.62 -52.83
N SER A 10 -20.76 1.02 -51.73
CA SER A 10 -20.18 1.61 -50.55
C SER A 10 -18.84 2.30 -50.87
N SER A 11 -18.70 3.57 -50.50
CA SER A 11 -17.38 4.15 -50.25
C SER A 11 -17.08 4.08 -48.75
N GLU A 12 -15.89 3.63 -48.43
CA GLU A 12 -15.29 3.61 -47.11
C GLU A 12 -15.25 5.02 -46.50
N ASN A 13 -15.55 5.11 -45.20
CA ASN A 13 -15.18 6.24 -44.34
C ASN A 13 -14.83 5.66 -42.95
N PRO A 14 -13.65 5.96 -42.37
CA PRO A 14 -13.27 5.44 -41.06
C PRO A 14 -13.91 6.26 -39.93
N GLY A 15 -14.58 5.56 -38.99
CA GLY A 15 -14.73 5.96 -37.58
C GLY A 15 -15.36 7.32 -37.22
N MET A 16 -16.58 7.61 -37.67
CA MET A 16 -17.35 8.77 -37.16
C MET A 16 -18.24 8.37 -35.96
N ARG A 17 -17.96 9.02 -34.81
CA ARG A 17 -18.63 8.97 -33.50
C ARG A 17 -20.17 8.97 -33.58
N GLN A 18 -20.85 8.13 -32.78
CA GLN A 18 -22.29 8.28 -32.53
C GLN A 18 -22.49 9.25 -31.35
N PRO A 19 -23.12 10.43 -31.53
CA PRO A 19 -23.29 11.42 -30.47
C PRO A 19 -24.23 10.94 -29.36
N VAL A 20 -24.04 11.42 -28.13
CA VAL A 20 -24.82 10.99 -26.94
C VAL A 20 -26.28 11.32 -27.13
N LYS A 21 -26.57 12.45 -27.77
CA LYS A 21 -27.95 12.80 -28.14
C LYS A 21 -28.56 11.81 -29.12
N ALA A 22 -27.81 11.30 -30.09
CA ALA A 22 -28.32 10.28 -31.01
C ALA A 22 -28.56 8.94 -30.29
N HIS A 23 -27.73 8.59 -29.31
CA HIS A 23 -27.93 7.40 -28.48
C HIS A 23 -29.16 7.52 -27.57
N LEU A 24 -29.37 8.69 -26.96
CA LEU A 24 -30.56 9.00 -26.17
C LEU A 24 -31.84 9.04 -27.03
N LEU A 25 -31.77 9.59 -28.24
CA LEU A 25 -32.87 9.58 -29.22
C LEU A 25 -33.21 8.15 -29.66
N ALA A 26 -32.19 7.36 -30.01
CA ALA A 26 -32.38 5.96 -30.43
C ALA A 26 -32.98 5.09 -29.32
N SER A 27 -32.79 5.48 -28.05
CA SER A 27 -33.28 4.76 -26.88
C SER A 27 -34.51 5.43 -26.25
N GLN A 28 -35.16 6.37 -26.95
CA GLN A 28 -36.23 7.20 -26.39
C GLN A 28 -37.43 6.38 -25.89
N GLU A 29 -37.87 5.36 -26.63
CA GLU A 29 -39.00 4.51 -26.23
C GLU A 29 -38.69 3.75 -24.94
N LEU A 30 -37.50 3.14 -24.86
CA LEU A 30 -37.02 2.43 -23.68
C LEU A 30 -36.93 3.35 -22.46
N LEU A 31 -36.43 4.58 -22.64
CA LEU A 31 -36.30 5.56 -21.56
C LEU A 31 -37.67 6.04 -21.08
N VAL A 32 -38.61 6.31 -21.98
CA VAL A 32 -39.97 6.75 -21.62
C VAL A 32 -40.73 5.68 -20.84
N GLU A 33 -40.55 4.41 -21.19
CA GLU A 33 -41.17 3.29 -20.46
C GLU A 33 -40.52 3.00 -19.10
N SER A 34 -39.23 3.31 -18.97
CA SER A 34 -38.45 2.95 -17.78
C SER A 34 -38.36 4.07 -16.73
N LEU A 35 -38.55 5.33 -17.13
CA LEU A 35 -38.55 6.49 -16.24
C LEU A 35 -39.93 6.69 -15.61
N TYR A 36 -40.35 5.76 -14.74
CA TYR A 36 -41.64 5.84 -14.05
C TYR A 36 -41.62 6.75 -12.80
N ASN A 37 -40.44 7.02 -12.25
CA ASN A 37 -40.23 7.94 -11.13
C ASN A 37 -39.18 9.01 -11.47
N LEU A 38 -39.61 10.17 -11.96
CA LEU A 38 -38.69 11.23 -12.43
C LEU A 38 -38.14 12.13 -11.32
N ALA A 39 -38.71 12.13 -10.11
CA ALA A 39 -38.32 13.09 -9.08
C ALA A 39 -36.81 13.03 -8.73
N PRO A 40 -36.19 11.85 -8.51
CA PRO A 40 -34.76 11.76 -8.21
C PRO A 40 -33.87 12.27 -9.37
N LEU A 41 -34.28 12.01 -10.61
CA LEU A 41 -33.53 12.42 -11.80
C LEU A 41 -33.65 13.93 -12.05
N LEU A 42 -34.84 14.51 -11.86
CA LEU A 42 -35.07 15.94 -12.00
C LEU A 42 -34.31 16.74 -10.94
N ASP A 43 -34.31 16.28 -9.70
CA ASP A 43 -33.57 16.92 -8.61
C ASP A 43 -32.05 16.81 -8.86
N CYS A 44 -31.57 15.67 -9.39
CA CYS A 44 -30.17 15.49 -9.77
C CYS A 44 -29.77 16.40 -10.95
N ALA A 45 -30.62 16.49 -11.99
CA ALA A 45 -30.35 17.31 -13.17
C ALA A 45 -30.42 18.82 -12.86
N LEU A 46 -31.32 19.24 -11.96
CA LEU A 46 -31.38 20.62 -11.46
C LEU A 46 -30.14 20.97 -10.63
N ALA A 47 -29.71 20.07 -9.73
CA ALA A 47 -28.50 20.26 -8.92
C ALA A 47 -27.22 20.33 -9.75
N CYS A 48 -27.17 19.63 -10.89
CA CYS A 48 -26.06 19.68 -11.84
C CYS A 48 -26.14 20.87 -12.81
N GLY A 49 -27.14 21.75 -12.68
CA GLY A 49 -27.34 22.91 -13.55
C GLY A 49 -27.75 22.56 -14.99
N LEU A 50 -28.17 21.32 -15.24
CA LEU A 50 -28.59 20.86 -16.57
C LEU A 50 -30.01 21.31 -16.92
N LEU A 51 -30.86 21.48 -15.91
CA LEU A 51 -32.21 22.02 -16.07
C LEU A 51 -32.31 23.39 -15.42
N SER A 52 -33.02 24.32 -16.05
CA SER A 52 -33.47 25.55 -15.40
C SER A 52 -34.68 25.26 -14.49
N GLN A 53 -34.97 26.20 -13.59
CA GLN A 53 -36.17 26.13 -12.75
C GLN A 53 -37.45 26.04 -13.59
N ASP A 54 -37.48 26.72 -14.74
CA ASP A 54 -38.62 26.72 -15.66
C ASP A 54 -38.78 25.34 -16.33
N ASN A 55 -37.69 24.74 -16.82
CA ASN A 55 -37.71 23.39 -17.39
C ASN A 55 -38.16 22.34 -16.36
N TYR A 56 -37.74 22.48 -15.10
CA TYR A 56 -38.17 21.61 -14.02
C TYR A 56 -39.69 21.69 -13.79
N HIS A 57 -40.25 22.90 -13.77
CA HIS A 57 -41.69 23.10 -13.61
C HIS A 57 -42.50 22.64 -14.82
N GLU A 58 -42.00 22.85 -16.05
CA GLU A 58 -42.61 22.35 -17.28
C GLU A 58 -42.71 20.82 -17.31
N VAL A 59 -41.62 20.12 -16.98
CA VAL A 59 -41.63 18.65 -16.92
C VAL A 59 -42.58 18.17 -15.81
N LYS A 60 -42.64 18.85 -14.67
CA LYS A 60 -43.51 18.48 -13.54
C LYS A 60 -45.00 18.71 -13.83
N ALA A 61 -45.33 19.67 -14.69
CA ALA A 61 -46.70 20.02 -15.07
C ALA A 61 -47.40 18.92 -15.89
N GLU A 62 -46.63 18.03 -16.53
CA GLU A 62 -47.20 16.91 -17.29
C GLU A 62 -47.91 15.90 -16.38
N LYS A 63 -49.04 15.36 -16.86
CA LYS A 63 -49.99 14.59 -16.03
C LYS A 63 -49.60 13.14 -15.79
N THR A 64 -48.88 12.52 -16.75
CA THR A 64 -48.54 11.09 -16.68
C THR A 64 -47.02 10.90 -16.68
N PRO A 65 -46.48 9.90 -15.96
CA PRO A 65 -45.03 9.65 -15.93
C PRO A 65 -44.39 9.48 -17.32
N PRO A 66 -45.01 8.79 -18.30
CA PRO A 66 -44.48 8.73 -19.66
C PRO A 66 -44.45 10.10 -20.35
N ASN A 67 -45.45 10.97 -20.14
CA ASN A 67 -45.43 12.32 -20.71
C ASN A 67 -44.37 13.20 -20.05
N ARG A 68 -44.13 13.04 -18.74
CA ARG A 68 -43.03 13.69 -18.04
C ARG A 68 -41.68 13.24 -18.60
N ALA A 69 -41.49 11.94 -18.83
CA ALA A 69 -40.28 11.40 -19.44
C ALA A 69 -40.06 11.92 -20.87
N ARG A 70 -41.11 11.95 -21.70
CA ARG A 70 -41.04 12.54 -23.04
C ARG A 70 -40.65 14.01 -22.98
N LYS A 71 -41.31 14.78 -22.12
CA LYS A 71 -41.02 16.22 -21.96
C LYS A 71 -39.60 16.49 -21.47
N LEU A 72 -39.08 15.65 -20.58
CA LEU A 72 -37.69 15.73 -20.13
C LEU A 72 -36.72 15.46 -21.28
N LEU A 73 -36.95 14.40 -22.06
CA LEU A 73 -36.10 14.05 -23.20
C LEU A 73 -36.19 15.11 -24.32
N GLU A 74 -37.36 15.73 -24.52
CA GLU A 74 -37.51 16.89 -25.41
C GLU A 74 -36.63 18.05 -24.98
N VAL A 75 -36.58 18.38 -23.68
CA VAL A 75 -35.70 19.43 -23.15
C VAL A 75 -34.22 19.06 -23.35
N VAL A 76 -33.83 17.81 -23.07
CA VAL A 76 -32.46 17.31 -23.28
C VAL A 76 -32.05 17.44 -24.75
N HIS A 77 -32.94 17.11 -25.68
CA HIS A 77 -32.62 17.20 -27.11
C HIS A 77 -32.64 18.62 -27.64
N ALA A 78 -33.58 19.46 -27.21
CA ALA A 78 -33.76 20.81 -27.73
C ALA A 78 -32.79 21.83 -27.13
N GLN A 79 -32.41 21.67 -25.86
CA GLN A 79 -31.73 22.75 -25.11
C GLN A 79 -30.32 22.40 -24.61
N MET A 80 -29.96 21.12 -24.45
CA MET A 80 -28.59 20.76 -24.04
C MET A 80 -27.67 20.70 -25.25
N ASP A 81 -26.36 20.80 -25.09
CA ASP A 81 -25.37 20.42 -26.11
C ASP A 81 -24.88 18.97 -25.86
N GLU A 82 -23.88 18.48 -26.58
CA GLU A 82 -23.34 17.12 -26.37
C GLU A 82 -22.71 16.95 -24.98
N GLY A 83 -22.10 18.01 -24.44
CA GLY A 83 -21.58 18.04 -23.08
C GLY A 83 -22.69 17.90 -22.04
N GLY A 84 -23.75 18.70 -22.19
CA GLY A 84 -24.95 18.62 -21.35
C GLY A 84 -25.66 17.27 -21.45
N ALA A 85 -25.76 16.68 -22.65
CA ALA A 85 -26.33 15.35 -22.85
C ALA A 85 -25.48 14.24 -22.20
N SER A 86 -24.15 14.38 -22.21
CA SER A 86 -23.23 13.47 -21.51
C SER A 86 -23.41 13.56 -19.99
N CYS A 87 -23.47 14.77 -19.44
CA CYS A 87 -23.75 15.00 -18.03
C CYS A 87 -25.15 14.47 -17.63
N PHE A 88 -26.14 14.59 -18.51
CA PHE A 88 -27.47 14.01 -18.29
C PHE A 88 -27.44 12.47 -18.22
N LEU A 89 -26.66 11.82 -19.08
CA LEU A 89 -26.46 10.37 -19.03
C LEU A 89 -25.77 9.93 -17.73
N GLU A 90 -24.84 10.72 -17.22
CA GLU A 90 -24.21 10.48 -15.91
C GLU A 90 -25.19 10.68 -14.75
N CYS A 91 -26.10 11.66 -14.81
CA CYS A 91 -27.22 11.77 -13.87
C CYS A 91 -28.10 10.52 -13.89
N LEU A 92 -28.42 9.98 -15.08
CA LEU A 92 -29.15 8.72 -15.22
C LEU A 92 -28.41 7.53 -14.58
N LYS A 93 -27.09 7.44 -14.76
CA LYS A 93 -26.25 6.40 -14.12
C LYS A 93 -26.23 6.52 -12.59
N ARG A 94 -26.15 7.75 -12.04
CA ARG A 94 -26.23 7.98 -10.58
C ARG A 94 -27.58 7.55 -10.01
N CYS A 95 -28.64 7.74 -10.77
CA CYS A 95 -29.99 7.33 -10.39
C CYS A 95 -30.34 5.87 -10.75
N LYS A 96 -29.38 5.04 -11.20
CA LYS A 96 -29.63 3.67 -11.73
C LYS A 96 -30.42 2.75 -10.79
N HIS A 97 -30.30 2.93 -9.47
CA HIS A 97 -31.02 2.12 -8.49
C HIS A 97 -32.54 2.35 -8.53
N HIS A 98 -32.99 3.52 -9.01
CA HIS A 98 -34.39 3.86 -9.18
C HIS A 98 -35.00 3.30 -10.47
N TYR A 99 -34.18 2.82 -11.42
CA TYR A 99 -34.63 2.34 -12.74
C TYR A 99 -34.10 0.93 -13.04
N PRO A 100 -34.62 -0.13 -12.40
CA PRO A 100 -34.13 -1.51 -12.60
C PRO A 100 -34.13 -1.97 -14.06
N ARG A 101 -35.09 -1.50 -14.86
CA ARG A 101 -35.24 -1.82 -16.29
C ARG A 101 -34.15 -1.21 -17.17
N LEU A 102 -33.49 -0.15 -16.70
CA LEU A 102 -32.37 0.49 -17.38
C LEU A 102 -31.03 -0.08 -16.94
N ARG A 103 -30.96 -1.04 -16.00
CA ARG A 103 -29.67 -1.52 -15.49
C ARG A 103 -28.80 -2.16 -16.57
N SER A 104 -29.36 -3.03 -17.40
CA SER A 104 -28.60 -3.62 -18.51
C SER A 104 -28.18 -2.56 -19.53
N TRP A 105 -29.05 -1.61 -19.87
CA TRP A 105 -28.76 -0.53 -20.80
C TRP A 105 -27.72 0.48 -20.27
N LEU A 106 -27.76 0.81 -18.98
CA LEU A 106 -26.79 1.70 -18.32
C LEU A 106 -25.46 1.02 -17.97
N CYS A 107 -25.42 -0.32 -17.91
CA CYS A 107 -24.20 -1.09 -17.63
C CYS A 107 -23.47 -1.54 -18.90
N HIS A 108 -24.09 -1.49 -20.07
CA HIS A 108 -23.35 -1.59 -21.33
C HIS A 108 -22.73 -0.21 -21.60
N ASP A 109 -21.41 -0.09 -21.46
CA ASP A 109 -20.64 1.01 -22.05
C ASP A 109 -20.67 0.87 -23.58
N ALA A 110 -21.85 1.12 -24.16
CA ALA A 110 -22.03 1.18 -25.60
C ALA A 110 -21.42 2.49 -26.12
N ALA A 111 -20.11 2.45 -26.34
CA ALA A 111 -19.39 3.08 -27.44
C ALA A 111 -19.96 4.41 -27.97
N ILE A 112 -19.80 5.50 -27.22
CA ILE A 112 -19.55 6.80 -27.86
C ILE A 112 -18.09 6.73 -28.29
N GLN A 113 -17.82 6.38 -29.55
CA GLN A 113 -16.46 6.19 -30.07
C GLN A 113 -15.59 7.43 -29.75
N ARG A 114 -14.75 7.33 -28.73
CA ARG A 114 -13.61 8.22 -28.51
C ARG A 114 -12.54 7.81 -29.51
N GLY A 115 -11.84 8.79 -30.09
CA GLY A 115 -10.77 8.46 -31.02
C GLY A 115 -9.66 7.67 -30.32
N PRO A 116 -8.85 6.89 -31.07
CA PRO A 116 -7.82 6.03 -30.50
C PRO A 116 -6.79 6.84 -29.69
N THR A 117 -6.50 8.08 -30.10
CA THR A 117 -5.54 8.94 -29.41
C THR A 117 -6.13 9.55 -28.14
N GLU A 118 -7.42 9.88 -28.13
CA GLU A 118 -8.15 10.35 -26.95
C GLU A 118 -8.26 9.24 -25.90
N HIS A 119 -8.57 8.00 -26.31
CA HIS A 119 -8.56 6.84 -25.41
C HIS A 119 -7.16 6.60 -24.83
N ARG A 120 -6.14 6.69 -25.69
CA ARG A 120 -4.75 6.55 -25.27
C ARG A 120 -4.34 7.64 -24.28
N LEU A 121 -4.63 8.92 -24.59
CA LEU A 121 -4.33 10.04 -23.69
C LEU A 121 -5.07 9.91 -22.36
N GLN A 122 -6.29 9.41 -22.37
CA GLN A 122 -7.07 9.20 -21.16
C GLN A 122 -6.51 8.06 -20.30
N ALA A 123 -6.17 6.93 -20.92
CA ALA A 123 -5.54 5.79 -20.24
C ALA A 123 -4.17 6.17 -19.65
N GLN A 124 -3.43 7.06 -20.34
CA GLN A 124 -2.10 7.51 -19.96
C GLN A 124 -2.13 8.83 -19.15
N CYS A 125 -3.30 9.36 -18.80
CA CYS A 125 -3.43 10.72 -18.25
C CYS A 125 -2.71 10.88 -16.91
N SER A 126 -2.87 9.93 -16.00
CA SER A 126 -2.21 9.94 -14.68
C SER A 126 -0.69 9.79 -14.80
N GLU A 127 -0.22 8.96 -15.72
CA GLU A 127 1.19 8.75 -16.01
C GLU A 127 1.84 9.99 -16.65
N LEU A 128 1.18 10.57 -17.65
CA LEU A 128 1.60 11.80 -18.30
C LEU A 128 1.64 12.99 -17.32
N CYS A 129 0.67 13.11 -16.41
CA CYS A 129 0.70 14.15 -15.37
C CYS A 129 1.94 14.05 -14.47
N ALA A 130 2.37 12.83 -14.16
CA ALA A 130 3.54 12.59 -13.31
C ALA A 130 4.87 12.80 -14.05
N ARG A 131 4.90 12.54 -15.37
CA ARG A 131 6.14 12.47 -16.15
C ARG A 131 6.43 13.68 -17.04
N LEU A 132 5.40 14.43 -17.45
CA LEU A 132 5.56 15.63 -18.29
C LEU A 132 6.47 16.70 -17.66
N GLY A 133 6.54 16.77 -16.32
CA GLY A 133 7.54 17.55 -15.60
C GLY A 133 7.79 18.95 -16.16
N HIS A 134 9.02 19.21 -16.62
CA HIS A 134 9.41 20.50 -17.22
C HIS A 134 8.96 20.67 -18.68
N SER A 135 8.60 19.58 -19.36
CA SER A 135 8.14 19.54 -20.75
C SER A 135 6.71 20.07 -20.92
N VAL A 136 5.96 20.25 -19.83
CA VAL A 136 4.60 20.83 -19.84
C VAL A 136 4.55 22.20 -20.52
N LEU A 137 5.47 23.11 -20.18
CA LEU A 137 5.46 24.48 -20.68
C LEU A 137 5.87 24.57 -22.17
N PRO A 138 6.97 23.92 -22.61
CA PRO A 138 7.30 23.80 -24.04
C PRO A 138 6.17 23.18 -24.88
N VAL A 139 5.56 22.09 -24.42
CA VAL A 139 4.44 21.43 -25.12
C VAL A 139 3.21 22.34 -25.16
N SER A 140 2.90 23.06 -24.08
CA SER A 140 1.79 24.03 -24.05
C SER A 140 1.99 25.18 -25.04
N LEU A 141 3.22 25.69 -25.16
CA LEU A 141 3.58 26.76 -26.10
C LEU A 141 3.53 26.27 -27.56
N ALA A 142 3.98 25.04 -27.82
CA ALA A 142 3.86 24.40 -29.13
C ALA A 142 2.38 24.25 -29.54
N LEU A 143 1.52 23.79 -28.63
CA LEU A 143 0.08 23.65 -28.84
C LEU A 143 -0.64 25.00 -29.02
N PHE A 144 -0.18 26.05 -28.34
CA PHE A 144 -0.66 27.42 -28.56
C PHE A 144 -0.26 27.96 -29.93
N SER A 145 1.01 27.77 -30.34
CA SER A 145 1.50 28.20 -31.65
C SER A 145 0.78 27.49 -32.81
N ALA A 146 0.33 26.26 -32.59
CA ALA A 146 -0.48 25.47 -33.52
C ALA A 146 -1.99 25.81 -33.47
N GLY A 147 -2.40 26.77 -32.64
CA GLY A 147 -3.81 27.18 -32.49
C GLY A 147 -4.71 26.15 -31.81
N THR A 148 -4.14 25.12 -31.19
CA THR A 148 -4.88 24.05 -30.49
C THR A 148 -5.28 24.49 -29.08
N VAL A 149 -4.43 25.26 -28.42
CA VAL A 149 -4.69 25.90 -27.11
C VAL A 149 -4.83 27.41 -27.32
N THR A 150 -5.79 28.05 -26.66
CA THR A 150 -6.02 29.52 -26.73
C THR A 150 -5.16 30.25 -25.69
N GLN A 151 -5.02 31.58 -25.82
CA GLN A 151 -4.24 32.38 -24.86
C GLN A 151 -4.79 32.21 -23.44
N PHE A 152 -6.11 32.21 -23.27
CA PHE A 152 -6.76 32.05 -21.98
C PHE A 152 -6.47 30.68 -21.35
N GLU A 153 -6.45 29.62 -22.14
CA GLU A 153 -6.15 28.26 -21.66
C GLU A 153 -4.66 28.10 -21.34
N LEU A 154 -3.78 28.74 -22.10
CA LEU A 154 -2.34 28.77 -21.82
C LEU A 154 -2.07 29.49 -20.49
N ASP A 155 -2.73 30.62 -20.24
CA ASP A 155 -2.63 31.35 -18.97
C ASP A 155 -3.17 30.51 -17.78
N GLN A 156 -4.20 29.69 -18.00
CA GLN A 156 -4.71 28.76 -16.99
C GLN A 156 -3.74 27.62 -16.65
N VAL A 157 -3.02 27.11 -17.65
CA VAL A 157 -1.96 26.12 -17.44
C VAL A 157 -0.82 26.78 -16.65
N GLN A 158 -0.32 27.94 -17.09
CA GLN A 158 0.80 28.64 -16.44
C GLN A 158 0.51 29.12 -15.01
N SER A 159 -0.75 29.43 -14.69
CA SER A 159 -1.17 29.86 -13.36
C SER A 159 -1.32 28.73 -12.32
N ALA A 160 -1.19 27.45 -12.72
CA ALA A 160 -1.19 26.35 -11.76
C ALA A 160 0.14 26.28 -10.98
N THR A 161 0.05 25.98 -9.68
CA THR A 161 1.16 26.15 -8.72
C THR A 161 2.22 25.05 -8.78
N THR A 162 1.91 23.89 -9.36
CA THR A 162 2.84 22.75 -9.46
C THR A 162 2.85 22.18 -10.88
N LEU A 163 3.99 21.66 -11.33
CA LEU A 163 4.13 21.09 -12.68
C LEU A 163 3.14 19.96 -12.96
N TYR A 164 2.81 19.16 -11.94
CA TYR A 164 1.78 18.13 -12.03
C TYR A 164 0.40 18.73 -12.33
N GLN A 165 0.01 19.81 -11.64
CA GLN A 165 -1.26 20.49 -11.90
C GLN A 165 -1.27 21.22 -13.24
N GLN A 166 -0.13 21.75 -13.69
CA GLN A 166 0.02 22.33 -15.02
C GLN A 166 -0.19 21.24 -16.09
N ALA A 167 0.45 20.07 -15.94
CA ALA A 167 0.29 18.91 -16.81
C ALA A 167 -1.16 18.41 -16.84
N GLN A 168 -1.78 18.27 -15.65
CA GLN A 168 -3.16 17.82 -15.52
C GLN A 168 -4.14 18.78 -16.21
N LYS A 169 -3.96 20.10 -16.04
CA LYS A 169 -4.77 21.09 -16.74
C LYS A 169 -4.60 20.99 -18.25
N LEU A 170 -3.36 20.90 -18.74
CA LEU A 170 -3.07 20.77 -20.17
C LEU A 170 -3.73 19.53 -20.80
N LEU A 171 -3.57 18.37 -20.17
CA LEU A 171 -4.14 17.11 -20.64
C LEU A 171 -5.67 17.12 -20.61
N THR A 172 -6.26 17.75 -19.58
CA THR A 172 -7.72 17.92 -19.50
C THR A 172 -8.24 18.84 -20.61
N ILE A 173 -7.51 19.91 -20.95
CA ILE A 173 -7.83 20.78 -22.09
C ILE A 173 -7.76 19.97 -23.40
N CYS A 174 -6.72 19.16 -23.61
CA CYS A 174 -6.61 18.29 -24.79
C CYS A 174 -7.75 17.26 -24.88
N LEU A 175 -8.09 16.59 -23.77
CA LEU A 175 -9.18 15.61 -23.71
C LEU A 175 -10.56 16.24 -23.96
N SER A 176 -10.79 17.45 -23.42
CA SER A 176 -12.06 18.18 -23.62
C SER A 176 -12.23 18.71 -25.04
N LYS A 177 -11.14 18.98 -25.76
CA LYS A 177 -11.14 19.39 -27.17
C LYS A 177 -11.15 18.22 -28.16
N GLY A 178 -10.89 16.99 -27.68
CA GLY A 178 -11.06 15.74 -28.41
C GLY A 178 -9.85 15.30 -29.25
N GLU A 179 -10.06 14.29 -30.09
CA GLU A 179 -9.03 13.56 -30.84
C GLU A 179 -7.99 14.43 -31.57
N SER A 180 -8.40 15.51 -32.25
CA SER A 180 -7.47 16.39 -32.97
C SER A 180 -6.50 17.11 -32.04
N ALA A 181 -6.97 17.53 -30.85
CA ALA A 181 -6.14 18.16 -29.83
C ALA A 181 -5.24 17.13 -29.12
N CYS A 182 -5.70 15.88 -28.97
CA CYS A 182 -4.91 14.79 -28.42
C CYS A 182 -3.78 14.36 -29.38
N MET A 183 -4.04 14.31 -30.70
CA MET A 183 -3.01 14.08 -31.70
C MET A 183 -1.99 15.23 -31.76
N ALA A 184 -2.47 16.48 -31.71
CA ALA A 184 -1.59 17.63 -31.64
C ALA A 184 -0.72 17.61 -30.39
N PHE A 185 -1.26 17.13 -29.26
CA PHE A 185 -0.49 16.95 -28.03
C PHE A 185 0.64 15.93 -28.20
N TYR A 186 0.37 14.74 -28.73
CA TYR A 186 1.44 13.76 -28.95
C TYR A 186 2.47 14.23 -29.98
N SER A 187 2.03 14.93 -31.03
CA SER A 187 2.96 15.51 -32.00
C SER A 187 3.82 16.63 -31.41
N ALA A 188 3.29 17.40 -30.46
CA ALA A 188 4.06 18.41 -29.72
C ALA A 188 5.01 17.73 -28.72
N LEU A 189 4.56 16.67 -28.05
CA LEU A 189 5.39 15.88 -27.14
C LEU A 189 6.57 15.22 -27.87
N ASP A 190 6.33 14.62 -29.04
CA ASP A 190 7.37 14.03 -29.89
C ASP A 190 8.48 15.03 -30.29
N ARG A 191 8.14 16.32 -30.41
CA ARG A 191 9.09 17.36 -30.82
C ARG A 191 9.85 17.97 -29.66
N GLU A 192 9.18 18.15 -28.53
CA GLU A 192 9.73 18.84 -27.37
C GLU A 192 10.42 17.88 -26.38
N ASP A 193 10.03 16.59 -26.38
CA ASP A 193 10.55 15.56 -25.49
C ASP A 193 10.45 14.15 -26.14
N GLU A 194 11.30 13.91 -27.13
CA GLU A 194 11.35 12.66 -27.92
C GLU A 194 11.54 11.40 -27.04
N ASN A 195 12.37 11.49 -25.99
CA ASN A 195 12.62 10.39 -25.07
C ASN A 195 11.36 10.02 -24.28
N LEU A 196 10.65 11.00 -23.71
CA LEU A 196 9.41 10.76 -23.00
C LEU A 196 8.33 10.21 -23.95
N ALA A 197 8.27 10.72 -25.19
CA ALA A 197 7.31 10.27 -26.17
C ALA A 197 7.53 8.80 -26.59
N ASP A 198 8.77 8.36 -26.75
CA ASP A 198 9.13 6.97 -27.06
C ASP A 198 8.85 6.00 -25.91
N GLU A 199 9.10 6.42 -24.67
CA GLU A 199 8.76 5.65 -23.47
C GLU A 199 7.24 5.49 -23.30
N ILE A 200 6.43 6.45 -23.76
CA ILE A 200 4.96 6.39 -23.72
C ILE A 200 4.37 5.62 -24.90
N ARG A 201 5.10 5.51 -26.03
CA ARG A 201 4.75 4.67 -27.19
C ARG A 201 4.94 3.18 -26.92
N THR A 202 6.00 2.81 -26.20
CA THR A 202 6.35 1.41 -25.91
C THR A 202 5.57 0.79 -24.75
N GLY A 203 4.83 1.60 -23.96
CA GLY A 203 4.04 1.14 -22.80
C GLY A 203 2.55 0.87 -23.03
N GLY A 204 2.03 0.88 -24.27
CA GLY A 204 0.57 0.84 -24.55
C GLY A 204 0.09 -0.31 -25.46
N LEU A 205 -0.38 -1.41 -24.84
CA LEU A 205 -1.13 -2.58 -25.37
C LEU A 205 -0.40 -3.66 -26.22
N PRO A 206 -0.84 -4.94 -26.15
CA PRO A 206 -0.17 -6.09 -26.76
C PRO A 206 -0.45 -6.15 -28.27
N GLU A 207 0.57 -5.96 -29.10
CA GLU A 207 0.43 -6.18 -30.52
C GLU A 207 0.65 -7.65 -30.88
N ALA A 208 -0.32 -8.14 -31.65
CA ALA A 208 -0.36 -9.47 -32.25
C ALA A 208 0.94 -9.80 -32.98
N LEU A 209 1.36 -11.05 -32.84
CA LEU A 209 2.47 -11.66 -33.57
C LEU A 209 2.40 -11.36 -35.07
N PRO A 210 3.55 -11.13 -35.74
CA PRO A 210 3.57 -11.02 -37.19
C PRO A 210 3.18 -12.38 -37.78
N VAL A 211 2.07 -12.40 -38.51
CA VAL A 211 1.72 -13.50 -39.43
C VAL A 211 2.78 -13.51 -40.53
N LEU A 212 3.78 -14.39 -40.37
CA LEU A 212 4.61 -14.82 -41.49
C LEU A 212 3.74 -15.66 -42.41
N SER A 213 3.42 -15.10 -43.57
CA SER A 213 2.84 -15.81 -44.70
C SER A 213 3.85 -16.84 -45.19
N VAL A 214 3.55 -18.12 -44.98
CA VAL A 214 4.14 -19.22 -45.75
C VAL A 214 2.98 -20.01 -46.35
N GLU A 215 2.78 -19.82 -47.64
CA GLU A 215 2.00 -20.73 -48.48
C GLU A 215 2.62 -22.12 -48.40
N SER A 216 1.83 -23.16 -48.13
CA SER A 216 1.81 -24.42 -48.89
C SER A 216 0.68 -25.32 -48.40
N GLU A 217 -0.06 -25.88 -49.35
CA GLU A 217 -1.19 -26.78 -49.19
C GLU A 217 -0.78 -28.21 -48.78
N SER A 218 -1.80 -28.93 -48.30
CA SER A 218 -2.05 -30.37 -48.45
C SER A 218 -1.68 -31.34 -47.31
N ASP A 219 -2.77 -31.87 -46.74
CA ASP A 219 -3.12 -33.29 -46.60
C ASP A 219 -2.37 -34.24 -45.65
N ALA A 220 -3.21 -34.78 -44.76
CA ALA A 220 -3.36 -36.21 -44.43
C ALA A 220 -2.58 -36.81 -43.25
N GLN A 221 -3.40 -37.20 -42.27
CA GLN A 221 -3.46 -38.55 -41.66
C GLN A 221 -2.53 -38.94 -40.49
N ASN A 222 -3.22 -39.49 -39.47
CA ASN A 222 -2.84 -40.55 -38.53
C ASN A 222 -2.35 -40.17 -37.12
N VAL A 223 -3.31 -40.19 -36.19
CA VAL A 223 -3.38 -41.07 -34.99
C VAL A 223 -2.05 -41.58 -34.41
N ALA A 224 -1.75 -41.24 -33.15
CA ALA A 224 -1.81 -42.19 -32.02
C ALA A 224 -1.36 -41.56 -30.68
N ILE A 225 -2.07 -42.00 -29.63
CA ILE A 225 -1.89 -41.72 -28.20
C ILE A 225 -0.62 -42.41 -27.67
N ALA A 226 0.13 -41.73 -26.78
CA ALA A 226 0.86 -42.39 -25.69
C ALA A 226 1.14 -41.42 -24.53
N LEU A 227 0.55 -41.70 -23.36
CA LEU A 227 1.01 -41.25 -22.05
C LEU A 227 2.35 -41.91 -21.71
N VAL A 228 3.34 -41.14 -21.22
CA VAL A 228 4.34 -41.60 -20.24
C VAL A 228 4.80 -40.42 -19.38
N ASP A 229 4.66 -40.58 -18.06
CA ASP A 229 5.19 -39.74 -16.99
C ASP A 229 6.73 -39.76 -16.88
N THR A 230 7.27 -38.66 -16.35
CA THR A 230 8.57 -38.49 -15.65
C THR A 230 9.88 -38.76 -16.40
N SER A 231 10.71 -37.72 -16.58
CA SER A 231 12.01 -37.54 -15.88
C SER A 231 12.94 -36.51 -16.56
N ILE A 232 13.85 -36.01 -15.72
CA ILE A 232 14.85 -34.95 -15.83
C ILE A 232 15.76 -34.96 -17.08
N ALA A 233 16.12 -33.73 -17.49
CA ALA A 233 17.31 -33.24 -18.22
C ALA A 233 17.37 -33.31 -19.76
N THR A 234 17.41 -32.12 -20.38
CA THR A 234 18.55 -31.55 -21.15
C THR A 234 18.26 -30.05 -21.33
N ALA A 235 18.88 -29.13 -20.58
CA ALA A 235 20.19 -28.52 -20.86
C ALA A 235 20.28 -27.83 -22.24
N GLU A 236 19.63 -26.66 -22.35
CA GLU A 236 20.11 -25.56 -23.20
C GLU A 236 20.31 -24.33 -22.28
N THR A 237 21.50 -24.23 -21.68
CA THR A 237 21.91 -23.11 -20.81
C THR A 237 22.21 -21.88 -21.66
N GLY A 238 21.24 -20.98 -21.76
CA GLY A 238 21.50 -19.59 -22.14
C GLY A 238 22.29 -18.84 -21.06
N PRO A 239 22.91 -17.69 -21.37
CA PRO A 239 23.65 -16.87 -20.41
C PRO A 239 22.79 -16.36 -19.25
N GLU A 240 21.47 -16.25 -19.44
CA GLU A 240 20.49 -15.82 -18.43
C GLU A 240 20.28 -16.86 -17.32
N SER A 241 20.38 -18.15 -17.63
CA SER A 241 20.26 -19.25 -16.66
C SER A 241 21.44 -19.29 -15.68
N GLY A 242 22.64 -18.88 -16.12
CA GLY A 242 23.83 -18.82 -15.26
C GLY A 242 23.79 -17.68 -14.24
N VAL A 243 23.27 -16.52 -14.65
CA VAL A 243 23.13 -15.34 -13.77
C VAL A 243 22.07 -15.58 -12.71
N LEU A 244 20.92 -16.16 -13.09
CA LEU A 244 19.87 -16.51 -12.14
C LEU A 244 20.39 -17.48 -11.06
N GLN A 245 21.10 -18.54 -11.45
CA GLN A 245 21.66 -19.49 -10.49
C GLN A 245 22.66 -18.83 -9.54
N GLU A 246 23.55 -17.97 -10.05
CA GLU A 246 24.49 -17.23 -9.22
C GLU A 246 23.78 -16.30 -8.21
N VAL A 247 22.71 -15.62 -8.64
CA VAL A 247 21.89 -14.77 -7.76
C VAL A 247 21.17 -15.61 -6.70
N LEU A 248 20.53 -16.72 -7.07
CA LEU A 248 19.85 -17.62 -6.13
C LEU A 248 20.82 -18.18 -5.08
N ASP A 249 22.01 -18.60 -5.50
CA ASP A 249 23.05 -19.10 -4.60
C ASP A 249 23.54 -18.03 -3.61
N GLN A 250 23.74 -16.78 -4.08
CA GLN A 250 24.13 -15.67 -3.23
C GLN A 250 23.05 -15.26 -2.23
N LEU A 251 21.77 -15.38 -2.60
CA LEU A 251 20.63 -15.11 -1.73
C LEU A 251 20.32 -16.28 -0.80
N GLY A 252 20.92 -17.45 -1.01
CA GLY A 252 20.64 -18.66 -0.25
C GLY A 252 19.23 -19.21 -0.51
N VAL A 253 18.66 -18.94 -1.69
CA VAL A 253 17.32 -19.41 -2.07
C VAL A 253 17.43 -20.84 -2.59
N VAL A 254 16.88 -21.78 -1.85
CA VAL A 254 16.81 -23.19 -2.26
C VAL A 254 15.61 -23.39 -3.17
N SER A 255 15.76 -24.19 -4.23
CA SER A 255 14.65 -24.57 -5.12
C SER A 255 13.52 -25.25 -4.33
N GLY A 256 12.43 -24.52 -4.07
CA GLY A 256 11.30 -24.98 -3.27
C GLY A 256 10.25 -23.89 -3.03
N LEU A 257 9.21 -24.21 -2.24
CA LEU A 257 8.14 -23.29 -1.83
C LEU A 257 8.54 -22.38 -0.66
N GLU A 258 9.83 -22.27 -0.33
CA GLU A 258 10.26 -21.43 0.78
C GLU A 258 9.94 -19.95 0.49
N THR A 259 9.48 -19.28 1.54
CA THR A 259 9.05 -17.88 1.51
C THR A 259 9.69 -17.12 2.66
N ARG A 260 10.98 -16.81 2.49
CA ARG A 260 11.84 -16.13 3.47
C ARG A 260 12.23 -14.72 3.05
N LEU A 261 12.01 -14.30 1.81
CA LEU A 261 12.50 -13.03 1.27
C LEU A 261 11.39 -12.08 0.83
N ASN A 262 11.40 -10.83 1.28
CA ASN A 262 10.67 -9.75 0.64
C ASN A 262 11.38 -9.36 -0.68
N VAL A 263 11.03 -10.04 -1.78
CA VAL A 263 11.64 -9.82 -3.10
C VAL A 263 11.31 -8.43 -3.66
N TYR A 264 10.18 -7.85 -3.26
CA TYR A 264 9.85 -6.47 -3.60
C TYR A 264 10.85 -5.46 -3.01
N GLU A 265 11.16 -5.59 -1.71
CA GLU A 265 12.19 -4.75 -1.07
C GLU A 265 13.59 -5.07 -1.62
N LEU A 266 13.88 -6.34 -1.97
CA LEU A 266 15.13 -6.71 -2.65
C LEU A 266 15.28 -6.00 -4.00
N GLY A 267 14.24 -6.00 -4.84
CA GLY A 267 14.26 -5.29 -6.12
C GLY A 267 14.49 -3.79 -5.94
N ALA A 268 13.87 -3.17 -4.93
CA ALA A 268 14.11 -1.78 -4.58
C ALA A 268 15.57 -1.52 -4.14
N MET A 269 16.16 -2.40 -3.32
CA MET A 269 17.56 -2.33 -2.92
C MET A 269 18.53 -2.48 -4.09
N LEU A 270 18.15 -3.26 -5.11
CA LEU A 270 18.91 -3.39 -6.36
C LEU A 270 18.74 -2.17 -7.28
N GLY A 271 17.94 -1.17 -6.90
CA GLY A 271 17.73 0.07 -7.64
C GLY A 271 16.63 -0.02 -8.71
N LEU A 272 15.77 -1.04 -8.65
CA LEU A 272 14.59 -1.10 -9.51
C LEU A 272 13.48 -0.19 -8.97
N PRO A 273 12.70 0.49 -9.84
CA PRO A 273 11.54 1.25 -9.40
C PRO A 273 10.52 0.33 -8.73
N ARG A 274 10.10 0.67 -7.50
CA ARG A 274 9.10 -0.06 -6.70
C ARG A 274 7.85 -0.44 -7.51
N TRP A 275 7.30 0.49 -8.29
CA TRP A 275 6.10 0.23 -9.10
C TRP A 275 6.32 -0.87 -10.16
N SER A 276 7.51 -0.96 -10.76
CA SER A 276 7.82 -1.97 -11.78
C SER A 276 7.98 -3.35 -11.14
N VAL A 277 8.65 -3.41 -9.99
CA VAL A 277 8.80 -4.67 -9.25
C VAL A 277 7.45 -5.18 -8.78
N ARG A 278 6.60 -4.31 -8.21
CA ARG A 278 5.24 -4.68 -7.79
C ARG A 278 4.42 -5.24 -8.95
N LYS A 279 4.40 -4.55 -10.10
CA LYS A 279 3.65 -5.02 -11.27
C LYS A 279 4.13 -6.40 -11.70
N ALA A 280 5.44 -6.57 -11.85
CA ALA A 280 6.02 -7.85 -12.27
C ALA A 280 5.70 -8.98 -11.29
N LEU A 281 5.71 -8.74 -9.97
CA LEU A 281 5.37 -9.74 -8.96
C LEU A 281 3.87 -10.09 -8.90
N LEU A 282 3.00 -9.22 -9.40
CA LEU A 282 1.55 -9.47 -9.47
C LEU A 282 1.14 -10.16 -10.79
N ASP A 283 1.98 -10.10 -11.83
CA ASP A 283 1.73 -10.67 -13.16
C ASP A 283 1.95 -12.20 -13.18
N GLU A 284 0.97 -12.94 -12.65
CA GLU A 284 0.91 -14.42 -12.67
C GLU A 284 2.02 -15.20 -11.93
N VAL A 285 2.89 -14.50 -11.19
CA VAL A 285 4.01 -15.11 -10.46
C VAL A 285 3.52 -15.91 -9.25
N GLY A 286 4.16 -17.05 -9.00
CA GLY A 286 3.94 -17.84 -7.79
C GLY A 286 4.43 -17.11 -6.52
N VAL A 287 3.87 -17.47 -5.36
CA VAL A 287 4.23 -16.83 -4.09
C VAL A 287 5.65 -17.21 -3.60
N GLY A 288 6.26 -18.29 -4.11
CA GLY A 288 7.58 -18.76 -3.67
C GLY A 288 8.74 -17.82 -4.03
N ASP A 289 9.77 -17.77 -3.19
CA ASP A 289 10.91 -16.85 -3.38
C ASP A 289 11.66 -17.09 -4.70
N GLY A 290 11.84 -18.36 -5.11
CA GLY A 290 12.53 -18.68 -6.36
C GLY A 290 11.87 -18.06 -7.59
N ALA A 291 10.55 -18.21 -7.72
CA ALA A 291 9.79 -17.63 -8.84
C ALA A 291 9.80 -16.09 -8.82
N GLN A 292 9.70 -15.50 -7.62
CA GLN A 292 9.76 -14.04 -7.49
C GLN A 292 11.15 -13.49 -7.82
N VAL A 293 12.23 -14.17 -7.41
CA VAL A 293 13.61 -13.77 -7.71
C VAL A 293 13.89 -13.89 -9.21
N GLU A 294 13.42 -14.94 -9.87
CA GLU A 294 13.52 -15.11 -11.32
C GLU A 294 12.94 -13.89 -12.07
N VAL A 295 11.70 -13.52 -11.76
CA VAL A 295 11.05 -12.35 -12.36
C VAL A 295 11.78 -11.04 -12.04
N MET A 296 12.34 -10.90 -10.85
CA MET A 296 13.14 -9.73 -10.49
C MET A 296 14.44 -9.65 -11.29
N VAL A 297 15.13 -10.78 -11.50
CA VAL A 297 16.34 -10.88 -12.31
C VAL A 297 16.02 -10.51 -13.76
N ASP A 298 14.96 -11.08 -14.32
CA ASP A 298 14.50 -10.77 -15.68
C ASP A 298 14.18 -9.29 -15.84
N LEU A 299 13.43 -8.70 -14.89
CA LEU A 299 13.10 -7.29 -14.90
C LEU A 299 14.36 -6.40 -14.85
N PHE A 300 15.37 -6.79 -14.07
CA PHE A 300 16.63 -6.07 -14.00
C PHE A 300 17.40 -6.13 -15.31
N LEU A 301 17.55 -7.33 -15.87
CA LEU A 301 18.29 -7.55 -17.11
C LEU A 301 17.61 -6.88 -18.30
N GLN A 302 16.28 -6.91 -18.37
CA GLN A 302 15.50 -6.19 -19.38
C GLN A 302 15.76 -4.67 -19.34
N LYS A 303 15.87 -4.08 -18.15
CA LYS A 303 16.05 -2.64 -17.99
C LYS A 303 17.49 -2.15 -18.13
N THR A 304 18.46 -2.96 -17.71
CA THR A 304 19.86 -2.53 -17.60
C THR A 304 20.78 -3.18 -18.61
N GLN A 305 20.42 -4.37 -19.11
CA GLN A 305 21.27 -5.22 -19.94
C GLN A 305 22.65 -5.52 -19.33
N ASP A 306 22.79 -5.42 -18.00
CA ASP A 306 24.07 -5.53 -17.28
C ASP A 306 24.01 -6.58 -16.16
N ALA A 307 24.30 -7.83 -16.53
CA ALA A 307 24.36 -8.96 -15.60
C ALA A 307 25.50 -8.84 -14.55
N PRO A 308 26.74 -8.44 -14.91
CA PRO A 308 27.79 -8.20 -13.92
C PRO A 308 27.40 -7.17 -12.84
N LEU A 309 26.69 -6.10 -13.23
CA LEU A 309 26.19 -5.11 -12.29
C LEU A 309 25.17 -5.70 -11.33
N LEU A 310 24.23 -6.53 -11.81
CA LEU A 310 23.26 -7.23 -10.97
C LEU A 310 23.96 -8.06 -9.89
N VAL A 311 24.87 -8.94 -10.31
CA VAL A 311 25.63 -9.83 -9.41
C VAL A 311 26.43 -9.00 -8.39
N SER A 312 27.06 -7.91 -8.83
CA SER A 312 27.79 -7.01 -7.93
C SER A 312 26.87 -6.35 -6.90
N ARG A 313 25.67 -5.91 -7.31
CA ARG A 313 24.70 -5.29 -6.41
C ARG A 313 24.16 -6.30 -5.40
N VAL A 314 23.77 -7.50 -5.84
CA VAL A 314 23.32 -8.59 -4.94
C VAL A 314 24.37 -8.89 -3.88
N ARG A 315 25.66 -8.97 -4.26
CA ARG A 315 26.76 -9.19 -3.31
C ARG A 315 26.94 -8.07 -2.29
N GLN A 316 26.62 -6.84 -2.67
CA GLN A 316 26.71 -5.65 -1.80
C GLN A 316 25.42 -5.42 -1.00
N CYS A 317 24.31 -6.06 -1.35
CA CYS A 317 23.04 -5.92 -0.66
C CYS A 317 23.11 -6.57 0.74
N ASN A 318 22.60 -5.85 1.74
CA ASN A 318 22.34 -6.44 3.05
C ASN A 318 21.07 -7.29 2.99
N ILE A 319 21.23 -8.58 2.66
CA ILE A 319 20.13 -9.52 2.48
C ILE A 319 19.28 -9.68 3.75
N GLN A 320 19.85 -9.47 4.94
CA GLN A 320 19.10 -9.55 6.21
C GLN A 320 17.92 -8.58 6.25
N ARG A 321 17.98 -7.46 5.51
CA ARG A 321 16.89 -6.49 5.39
C ARG A 321 15.71 -7.00 4.55
N ALA A 322 15.98 -7.86 3.58
CA ALA A 322 14.93 -8.51 2.79
C ALA A 322 14.39 -9.77 3.49
N GLN A 323 15.01 -10.26 4.56
CA GLN A 323 14.52 -11.46 5.22
C GLN A 323 13.23 -11.19 5.99
N LEU A 324 12.37 -12.20 6.02
CA LEU A 324 11.12 -12.19 6.77
C LEU A 324 11.32 -12.77 8.16
N SER A 325 10.52 -12.30 9.11
CA SER A 325 10.39 -12.91 10.43
C SER A 325 9.80 -14.33 10.32
N GLU A 326 10.04 -15.18 11.33
CA GLU A 326 9.46 -16.53 11.41
C GLU A 326 7.93 -16.50 11.26
N ARG A 327 7.26 -15.52 11.89
CA ARG A 327 5.82 -15.31 11.73
C ARG A 327 5.44 -15.01 10.27
N GLY A 328 6.17 -14.13 9.60
CA GLY A 328 5.95 -13.81 8.18
C GLY A 328 6.02 -15.05 7.29
N CYS A 329 7.04 -15.89 7.48
CA CYS A 329 7.19 -17.17 6.77
C CYS A 329 5.99 -18.11 7.02
N LEU A 330 5.52 -18.22 8.27
CA LEU A 330 4.38 -19.07 8.62
C LEU A 330 3.05 -18.55 8.05
N LEU A 331 2.86 -17.22 7.99
CA LEU A 331 1.68 -16.61 7.36
C LEU A 331 1.66 -16.88 5.86
N LEU A 332 2.80 -16.76 5.18
CA LEU A 332 2.92 -17.08 3.75
C LEU A 332 2.72 -18.57 3.48
N LYS A 333 3.20 -19.44 4.38
CA LYS A 333 2.94 -20.88 4.31
C LYS A 333 1.44 -21.20 4.42
N LEU A 334 0.72 -20.55 5.34
CA LEU A 334 -0.73 -20.68 5.45
C LEU A 334 -1.45 -20.18 4.19
N LEU A 335 -0.95 -19.08 3.59
CA LEU A 335 -1.47 -18.55 2.33
C LEU A 335 -1.22 -19.50 1.15
N GLN A 336 -0.06 -20.18 1.10
CA GLN A 336 0.22 -21.22 0.11
C GLN A 336 -0.71 -22.43 0.26
N GLU A 337 -1.14 -22.78 1.48
CA GLU A 337 -2.19 -23.80 1.67
C GLU A 337 -3.53 -23.34 1.06
N ALA A 338 -3.91 -22.06 1.21
CA ALA A 338 -5.08 -21.51 0.55
C ALA A 338 -4.95 -21.55 -0.98
N ASP A 339 -3.78 -21.20 -1.51
CA ASP A 339 -3.49 -21.26 -2.95
C ASP A 339 -3.61 -22.70 -3.49
N ALA A 340 -3.07 -23.68 -2.77
CA ALA A 340 -3.18 -25.09 -3.14
C ALA A 340 -4.64 -25.60 -3.12
N LEU A 341 -5.48 -25.09 -2.19
CA LEU A 341 -6.91 -25.39 -2.15
C LEU A 341 -7.66 -24.83 -3.37
N LEU A 342 -7.27 -23.65 -3.87
CA LEU A 342 -7.84 -23.07 -5.10
C LEU A 342 -7.44 -23.88 -6.35
N HIS A 343 -6.24 -24.47 -6.35
CA HIS A 343 -5.67 -25.18 -7.50
C HIS A 343 -5.94 -26.69 -7.52
N ARG A 344 -6.56 -27.29 -6.49
CA ARG A 344 -7.05 -28.67 -6.50
C ARG A 344 -8.25 -28.82 -7.46
N ARG A 345 -7.97 -28.75 -8.77
CA ARG A 345 -8.93 -28.89 -9.88
C ARG A 345 -9.39 -30.35 -10.12
N ASP A 346 -8.75 -31.34 -9.50
CA ASP A 346 -9.02 -32.76 -9.81
C ASP A 346 -10.37 -33.30 -9.30
N PHE A 347 -11.10 -32.57 -8.44
CA PHE A 347 -12.45 -32.97 -7.99
C PHE A 347 -13.59 -32.36 -8.82
N LEU A 348 -13.33 -31.37 -9.68
CA LEU A 348 -14.37 -30.73 -10.49
C LEU A 348 -14.79 -31.54 -11.72
N GLN A 349 -14.00 -32.55 -12.13
CA GLN A 349 -14.43 -33.52 -13.14
C GLN A 349 -15.20 -34.73 -12.56
N ALA A 350 -15.24 -34.88 -11.23
CA ALA A 350 -15.91 -35.97 -10.54
C ALA A 350 -17.18 -35.51 -9.77
N GLY A 351 -18.09 -34.80 -10.46
CA GLY A 351 -19.53 -34.92 -10.20
C GLY A 351 -20.09 -34.61 -8.80
N GLY A 352 -19.59 -33.60 -8.08
CA GLY A 352 -20.18 -33.18 -6.81
C GLY A 352 -20.14 -31.68 -6.56
N HIS A 353 -21.26 -30.97 -6.76
CA HIS A 353 -21.41 -29.54 -6.43
C HIS A 353 -21.27 -29.20 -4.93
N ALA A 354 -21.18 -30.19 -4.04
CA ALA A 354 -21.10 -29.99 -2.59
C ALA A 354 -19.68 -29.64 -2.08
N CYS A 355 -18.62 -30.17 -2.71
CA CYS A 355 -17.25 -30.01 -2.19
C CYS A 355 -16.63 -28.62 -2.46
N PHE A 356 -17.11 -27.89 -3.48
CA PHE A 356 -16.55 -26.56 -3.80
C PHE A 356 -16.92 -25.50 -2.74
N GLY A 357 -18.08 -25.63 -2.09
CA GLY A 357 -18.50 -24.72 -1.01
C GLY A 357 -17.57 -24.80 0.20
N GLU A 358 -17.24 -26.02 0.65
CA GLU A 358 -16.39 -26.25 1.82
C GLU A 358 -14.95 -25.72 1.63
N HIS A 359 -14.38 -25.86 0.43
CA HIS A 359 -13.05 -25.33 0.13
C HIS A 359 -13.03 -23.80 0.03
N LYS A 360 -14.08 -23.20 -0.53
CA LYS A 360 -14.21 -21.75 -0.60
C LYS A 360 -14.32 -21.15 0.81
N ASP A 361 -15.15 -21.74 1.67
CA ASP A 361 -15.31 -21.30 3.06
C ASP A 361 -13.99 -21.43 3.85
N MET A 362 -13.19 -22.45 3.57
CA MET A 362 -11.86 -22.63 4.16
C MET A 362 -10.87 -21.55 3.69
N VAL A 363 -10.83 -21.24 2.39
CA VAL A 363 -9.99 -20.15 1.85
C VAL A 363 -10.40 -18.80 2.44
N GLU A 364 -11.70 -18.51 2.51
CA GLU A 364 -12.20 -17.29 3.15
C GLU A 364 -11.80 -17.23 4.62
N THR A 365 -11.88 -18.35 5.34
CA THR A 365 -11.43 -18.44 6.75
C THR A 365 -9.94 -18.16 6.89
N ILE A 366 -9.10 -18.69 5.99
CA ILE A 366 -7.66 -18.41 5.95
C ILE A 366 -7.43 -16.92 5.69
N PHE A 367 -8.11 -16.32 4.71
CA PHE A 367 -7.98 -14.89 4.41
C PHE A 367 -8.41 -14.03 5.61
N CYS A 368 -9.50 -14.38 6.28
CA CYS A 368 -9.93 -13.72 7.52
C CYS A 368 -8.84 -13.78 8.60
N PHE A 369 -8.21 -14.94 8.83
CA PHE A 369 -7.12 -15.06 9.78
C PHE A 369 -5.90 -14.19 9.39
N LEU A 370 -5.51 -14.20 8.12
CA LEU A 370 -4.34 -13.45 7.64
C LEU A 370 -4.56 -11.95 7.81
N LEU A 371 -5.73 -11.43 7.42
CA LEU A 371 -6.08 -10.02 7.59
C LEU A 371 -6.25 -9.65 9.07
N TRP A 372 -6.79 -10.56 9.90
CA TRP A 372 -6.81 -10.43 11.35
C TRP A 372 -5.40 -10.21 11.91
N ASP A 373 -4.42 -10.99 11.46
CA ASP A 373 -3.05 -10.81 11.91
C ASP A 373 -2.40 -9.51 11.41
N CYS A 374 -2.70 -9.09 10.17
CA CYS A 374 -2.24 -7.80 9.65
C CYS A 374 -2.69 -6.64 10.54
N MET A 375 -3.92 -6.67 11.05
CA MET A 375 -4.43 -5.62 11.94
C MET A 375 -3.67 -5.54 13.26
N ALA A 376 -3.24 -6.68 13.82
CA ALA A 376 -2.37 -6.70 15.00
C ALA A 376 -1.02 -6.00 14.76
N GLN A 377 -0.55 -5.93 13.50
CA GLN A 377 0.69 -5.24 13.16
C GLN A 377 0.53 -3.74 12.95
N ILE A 378 -0.61 -3.28 12.42
CA ILE A 378 -0.70 -1.90 11.89
C ILE A 378 -1.69 -0.98 12.61
N LEU A 379 -2.65 -1.52 13.38
CA LEU A 379 -3.65 -0.71 14.07
C LEU A 379 -3.27 -0.51 15.53
N GLU A 380 -3.21 0.74 16.01
CA GLU A 380 -2.99 1.07 17.43
C GLU A 380 -3.98 0.34 18.34
N VAL A 381 -5.26 0.35 17.94
CA VAL A 381 -6.33 -0.36 18.62
C VAL A 381 -7.08 -1.22 17.59
N PRO A 382 -6.76 -2.51 17.47
CA PRO A 382 -7.53 -3.42 16.62
C PRO A 382 -8.94 -3.61 17.20
N THR A 383 -9.97 -3.03 16.58
CA THR A 383 -11.36 -3.01 17.09
C THR A 383 -12.26 -4.08 16.47
N SER A 384 -11.74 -4.91 15.59
CA SER A 384 -12.55 -5.80 14.77
C SER A 384 -13.24 -6.86 15.62
N GLU A 385 -14.57 -6.93 15.50
CA GLU A 385 -15.34 -8.02 16.09
C GLU A 385 -15.09 -9.32 15.31
N PRO A 386 -15.08 -10.48 15.99
CA PRO A 386 -15.01 -11.77 15.31
C PRO A 386 -16.19 -11.97 14.35
N GLY A 387 -15.99 -12.70 13.25
CA GLY A 387 -17.04 -12.99 12.27
C GLY A 387 -17.29 -11.91 11.20
N ARG A 388 -16.38 -10.94 11.04
CA ARG A 388 -16.41 -10.02 9.90
C ARG A 388 -16.02 -10.71 8.60
N THR A 389 -16.52 -10.18 7.49
CA THR A 389 -16.15 -10.63 6.14
C THR A 389 -14.75 -10.16 5.78
N VAL A 390 -14.09 -10.86 4.85
CA VAL A 390 -12.76 -10.50 4.30
C VAL A 390 -12.72 -9.03 3.85
N LEU A 391 -13.73 -8.57 3.11
CA LEU A 391 -13.86 -7.18 2.68
C LEU A 391 -13.99 -6.19 3.85
N GLY A 392 -14.63 -6.61 4.95
CA GLY A 392 -14.73 -5.81 6.16
C GLY A 392 -13.36 -5.56 6.81
N TYR A 393 -12.45 -6.54 6.77
CA TYR A 393 -11.08 -6.38 7.24
C TYR A 393 -10.25 -5.50 6.30
N VAL A 394 -10.37 -5.69 4.98
CA VAL A 394 -9.68 -4.81 4.00
C VAL A 394 -10.05 -3.34 4.19
N ALA A 395 -11.33 -3.05 4.46
CA ALA A 395 -11.79 -1.70 4.74
C ALA A 395 -11.17 -1.09 6.00
N GLU A 396 -10.89 -1.89 7.05
CA GLU A 396 -10.19 -1.40 8.24
C GLU A 396 -8.70 -1.17 8.00
N LEU A 397 -8.05 -2.03 7.22
CA LEU A 397 -6.64 -1.85 6.86
C LEU A 397 -6.40 -0.55 6.07
N ARG A 398 -7.38 -0.08 5.28
CA ARG A 398 -7.30 1.20 4.54
C ARG A 398 -7.14 2.43 5.42
N VAL A 399 -7.48 2.35 6.71
CA VAL A 399 -7.26 3.46 7.65
C VAL A 399 -5.77 3.62 7.96
N SER A 400 -4.97 2.56 7.76
CA SER A 400 -3.54 2.59 7.96
C SER A 400 -2.81 3.12 6.72
N GLU A 401 -1.85 4.00 6.94
CA GLU A 401 -0.92 4.46 5.90
C GLU A 401 0.29 3.51 5.72
N VAL A 402 0.35 2.40 6.46
CA VAL A 402 1.47 1.46 6.43
C VAL A 402 1.38 0.52 5.23
N VAL A 403 0.16 0.12 4.86
CA VAL A 403 -0.06 -0.81 3.74
C VAL A 403 -0.22 -0.02 2.45
N ASP A 404 0.42 -0.49 1.39
CA ASP A 404 0.31 0.11 0.06
C ASP A 404 -1.17 0.13 -0.40
N VAL A 405 -1.68 1.33 -0.64
CA VAL A 405 -3.08 1.57 -1.06
C VAL A 405 -3.41 0.84 -2.34
N TYR A 406 -2.45 0.68 -3.26
CA TYR A 406 -2.67 -0.06 -4.51
C TYR A 406 -2.86 -1.56 -4.27
N LEU A 407 -2.11 -2.15 -3.33
CA LEU A 407 -2.29 -3.56 -2.98
C LEU A 407 -3.64 -3.80 -2.30
N LEU A 408 -4.09 -2.87 -1.45
CA LEU A 408 -5.42 -2.94 -0.84
C LEU A 408 -6.55 -2.75 -1.86
N GLN A 409 -6.36 -1.88 -2.87
CA GLN A 409 -7.31 -1.72 -3.97
C GLN A 409 -7.41 -2.98 -4.82
N GLU A 410 -6.28 -3.52 -5.26
CA GLU A 410 -6.19 -4.77 -6.02
C GLU A 410 -6.89 -5.91 -5.28
N LEU A 411 -6.56 -6.11 -3.99
CA LEU A 411 -7.17 -7.14 -3.17
C LEU A 411 -8.70 -6.96 -3.06
N GLU A 412 -9.17 -5.73 -2.87
CA GLU A 412 -10.59 -5.43 -2.74
C GLU A 412 -11.37 -5.67 -4.04
N GLU A 413 -10.79 -5.31 -5.18
CA GLU A 413 -11.36 -5.52 -6.51
C GLU A 413 -11.44 -7.02 -6.81
N CYS A 414 -10.34 -7.75 -6.61
CA CYS A 414 -10.30 -9.19 -6.81
C CYS A 414 -11.30 -9.96 -5.94
N LEU A 415 -11.42 -9.58 -4.66
CA LEU A 415 -12.38 -10.20 -3.75
C LEU A 415 -13.84 -9.90 -4.12
N ARG A 416 -14.13 -8.75 -4.75
CA ARG A 416 -15.46 -8.40 -5.23
C ARG A 416 -15.84 -9.13 -6.51
N GLU A 417 -14.88 -9.26 -7.43
CA GLU A 417 -15.07 -10.01 -8.67
C GLU A 417 -15.30 -11.48 -8.36
N GLY A 418 -14.47 -12.04 -7.47
CA GLY A 418 -14.51 -13.46 -7.12
C GLY A 418 -14.14 -14.38 -8.29
N GLY A 419 -14.32 -15.68 -8.09
CA GLY A 419 -13.85 -16.70 -9.05
C GLY A 419 -12.39 -17.09 -8.83
N ALA A 420 -11.94 -18.16 -9.49
CA ALA A 420 -10.65 -18.77 -9.21
C ALA A 420 -9.46 -17.87 -9.57
N GLU A 421 -9.53 -17.17 -10.70
CA GLU A 421 -8.45 -16.27 -11.17
C GLU A 421 -8.31 -15.05 -10.25
N ALA A 422 -9.41 -14.38 -9.92
CA ALA A 422 -9.40 -13.25 -9.00
C ALA A 422 -8.97 -13.66 -7.57
N LEU A 423 -9.34 -14.87 -7.11
CA LEU A 423 -8.84 -15.39 -5.85
C LEU A 423 -7.32 -15.68 -5.91
N GLY A 424 -6.81 -16.21 -7.03
CA GLY A 424 -5.38 -16.34 -7.27
C GLY A 424 -4.65 -15.00 -7.24
N GLN A 425 -5.24 -13.95 -7.81
CA GLN A 425 -4.69 -12.60 -7.73
C GLN A 425 -4.73 -12.03 -6.30
N SER A 426 -5.81 -12.33 -5.56
CA SER A 426 -5.93 -11.99 -4.14
C SER A 426 -4.83 -12.63 -3.30
N VAL A 427 -4.45 -13.87 -3.61
CA VAL A 427 -3.30 -14.56 -2.99
C VAL A 427 -2.01 -13.78 -3.22
N ARG A 428 -1.72 -13.32 -4.45
CA ARG A 428 -0.49 -12.56 -4.75
C ARG A 428 -0.46 -11.20 -4.04
N ALA A 429 -1.57 -10.47 -4.09
CA ALA A 429 -1.69 -9.19 -3.41
C ALA A 429 -1.51 -9.35 -1.88
N LEU A 430 -2.18 -10.33 -1.28
CA LEU A 430 -2.06 -10.61 0.15
C LEU A 430 -0.66 -11.10 0.53
N ALA A 431 -0.01 -11.91 -0.30
CA ALA A 431 1.37 -12.32 -0.08
C ALA A 431 2.31 -11.12 0.00
N GLN A 432 2.16 -10.14 -0.89
CA GLN A 432 2.98 -8.94 -0.86
C GLN A 432 2.73 -8.11 0.42
N ILE A 433 1.46 -7.93 0.82
CA ILE A 433 1.12 -7.25 2.08
C ILE A 433 1.78 -7.97 3.28
N LEU A 434 1.72 -9.30 3.33
CA LEU A 434 2.32 -10.07 4.41
C LEU A 434 3.85 -9.94 4.46
N ARG A 435 4.50 -9.88 3.29
CA ARG A 435 5.96 -9.65 3.18
C ARG A 435 6.36 -8.27 3.69
N ASP A 436 5.57 -7.25 3.37
CA ASP A 436 5.85 -5.85 3.77
C ASP A 436 5.66 -5.64 5.28
N LEU A 437 4.69 -6.33 5.89
CA LEU A 437 4.36 -6.17 7.31
C LEU A 437 5.20 -7.02 8.26
N ASN A 438 6.00 -7.96 7.76
CA ASN A 438 6.72 -8.92 8.62
C ASN A 438 8.23 -9.05 8.31
N PRO A 439 8.98 -7.94 8.17
CA PRO A 439 10.43 -8.01 8.03
C PRO A 439 11.09 -8.62 9.28
N LEU A 440 12.24 -9.25 9.09
CA LEU A 440 13.05 -9.82 10.17
C LEU A 440 13.68 -8.72 11.04
N GLN A 441 14.21 -7.69 10.39
CA GLN A 441 14.84 -6.56 11.06
C GLN A 441 13.83 -5.44 11.28
N ASP A 442 13.81 -4.89 12.50
CA ASP A 442 13.01 -3.73 12.89
C ASP A 442 13.65 -2.44 12.35
N CYS A 443 13.53 -2.25 11.04
CA CYS A 443 14.05 -1.10 10.32
C CYS A 443 13.03 0.05 10.33
N LEU A 444 13.49 1.25 10.03
CA LEU A 444 12.60 2.37 9.75
C LEU A 444 12.29 2.43 8.24
N HIS A 445 11.00 2.52 7.90
CA HIS A 445 10.58 2.92 6.56
C HIS A 445 10.85 4.41 6.37
N LEU A 446 11.55 4.72 5.28
CA LEU A 446 11.86 6.09 4.88
C LEU A 446 10.93 6.51 3.75
N SER A 447 10.28 7.66 3.89
CA SER A 447 9.55 8.26 2.76
C SER A 447 10.51 8.67 1.64
N ALA A 448 9.97 8.86 0.43
CA ALA A 448 10.70 9.61 -0.59
C ALA A 448 11.05 11.01 -0.03
N PRO A 449 12.27 11.53 -0.29
CA PRO A 449 12.70 12.80 0.29
C PRO A 449 11.89 13.96 -0.29
N GLN A 450 11.27 14.75 0.58
CA GLN A 450 10.66 16.04 0.21
C GLN A 450 11.60 17.15 0.68
N GLU A 451 12.22 17.87 -0.26
CA GLU A 451 13.23 18.91 0.04
C GLU A 451 14.38 18.40 0.95
N GLY A 452 14.81 17.15 0.73
CA GLY A 452 15.85 16.50 1.53
C GLY A 452 15.39 15.96 2.89
N ILE A 453 14.09 16.01 3.19
CA ILE A 453 13.49 15.48 4.44
C ILE A 453 12.94 14.08 4.19
N TYR A 454 13.41 13.12 4.98
CA TYR A 454 12.91 11.76 5.06
C TYR A 454 12.04 11.62 6.30
N SER A 455 10.74 11.39 6.11
CA SER A 455 9.87 10.98 7.22
C SER A 455 10.21 9.54 7.58
N CYS A 456 10.40 9.29 8.87
CA CYS A 456 10.78 7.98 9.40
C CYS A 456 9.57 7.34 10.07
N ARG A 457 9.30 6.09 9.75
CA ARG A 457 8.23 5.31 10.38
C ARG A 457 8.77 3.94 10.81
N PRO A 458 8.47 3.47 12.02
CA PRO A 458 8.73 2.08 12.41
C PRO A 458 8.11 1.11 11.41
N SER A 459 8.85 0.06 11.04
CA SER A 459 8.30 -1.06 10.26
C SER A 459 7.28 -1.87 11.04
N GLN A 460 7.42 -1.92 12.35
CA GLN A 460 6.44 -2.54 13.25
C GLN A 460 5.87 -1.50 14.21
N LEU A 461 4.55 -1.55 14.41
CA LEU A 461 3.90 -0.70 15.38
C LEU A 461 4.31 -1.12 16.79
N HIS A 462 4.84 -0.16 17.54
CA HIS A 462 5.23 -0.36 18.92
C HIS A 462 4.23 0.36 19.84
N ARG A 463 3.48 -0.40 20.64
CA ARG A 463 2.47 0.16 21.55
C ARG A 463 3.08 0.30 22.93
N VAL A 464 3.29 1.55 23.33
CA VAL A 464 3.72 1.84 24.70
C VAL A 464 2.55 1.61 25.67
N THR A 465 2.78 0.80 26.70
CA THR A 465 1.80 0.44 27.73
C THR A 465 2.38 0.65 29.12
N SER A 466 1.52 0.64 30.14
CA SER A 466 1.93 0.64 31.55
C SER A 466 2.33 -0.75 32.07
N PHE A 467 2.40 -1.77 31.20
CA PHE A 467 2.80 -3.12 31.62
C PHE A 467 4.25 -3.14 32.10
N HIS A 468 4.54 -3.85 33.19
CA HIS A 468 5.89 -3.98 33.72
C HIS A 468 6.56 -5.33 33.39
N GLY A 469 5.84 -6.25 32.75
CA GLY A 469 6.30 -7.61 32.53
C GLY A 469 6.29 -8.48 33.80
N LEU A 470 6.59 -9.75 33.60
CA LEU A 470 6.66 -10.80 34.60
C LEU A 470 8.10 -11.34 34.71
N PRO A 471 8.56 -11.71 35.91
CA PRO A 471 9.88 -12.32 36.05
C PRO A 471 9.97 -13.62 35.24
N ALA A 472 11.10 -13.83 34.54
CA ALA A 472 11.31 -15.02 33.69
C ALA A 472 11.07 -16.37 34.42
N ARG A 473 11.32 -16.43 35.74
CA ARG A 473 10.99 -17.60 36.57
C ARG A 473 9.49 -17.89 36.68
N VAL A 474 8.65 -16.85 36.68
CA VAL A 474 7.19 -16.96 36.76
C VAL A 474 6.64 -17.47 35.43
N ILE A 475 7.15 -16.91 34.31
CA ILE A 475 6.81 -17.34 32.95
C ILE A 475 7.17 -18.82 32.77
N ARG A 476 8.42 -19.22 33.06
CA ARG A 476 8.86 -20.63 32.98
C ARG A 476 8.02 -21.57 33.84
N LYS A 477 7.63 -21.16 35.05
CA LYS A 477 6.78 -21.96 35.94
C LYS A 477 5.36 -22.13 35.38
N ALA A 478 4.83 -21.11 34.70
CA ALA A 478 3.51 -21.16 34.07
C ALA A 478 3.51 -21.94 32.74
N GLY A 479 4.56 -21.82 31.95
CA GLY A 479 4.76 -22.55 30.69
C GLY A 479 5.03 -24.06 30.87
N GLY A 480 5.46 -24.47 32.06
CA GLY A 480 5.75 -25.87 32.41
C GLY A 480 7.22 -26.25 32.17
N SER A 481 7.70 -27.26 32.91
CA SER A 481 9.13 -27.68 32.92
C SER A 481 9.61 -28.40 31.66
N SER A 482 8.71 -28.75 30.74
CA SER A 482 9.06 -29.39 29.48
C SER A 482 8.71 -28.44 28.34
N GLY A 483 9.72 -27.99 27.62
CA GLY A 483 9.55 -27.63 26.22
C GLY A 483 8.92 -28.84 25.54
N VAL A 484 7.62 -28.78 25.29
CA VAL A 484 6.94 -29.84 24.56
C VAL A 484 7.39 -29.65 23.14
N VAL A 485 8.31 -30.50 22.72
CA VAL A 485 8.47 -30.82 21.31
C VAL A 485 7.14 -31.44 20.93
N PHE A 486 6.29 -30.64 20.28
CA PHE A 486 5.06 -31.16 19.68
C PHE A 486 5.50 -32.05 18.54
N ASP A 487 5.60 -33.35 18.83
CA ASP A 487 5.81 -34.34 17.80
C ASP A 487 4.51 -34.44 16.99
N PRO A 488 4.52 -34.00 15.71
CA PRO A 488 3.33 -34.04 14.87
C PRO A 488 2.77 -35.46 14.68
N ASP A 489 3.60 -36.49 14.88
CA ASP A 489 3.19 -37.89 14.71
C ASP A 489 2.52 -38.50 15.97
N VAL A 490 2.65 -37.87 17.13
CA VAL A 490 2.23 -38.44 18.44
C VAL A 490 0.95 -37.81 19.00
N HIS A 491 0.60 -36.59 18.58
CA HIS A 491 -0.55 -35.85 19.12
C HIS A 491 -1.48 -35.32 18.03
N SER A 492 -2.77 -35.62 18.15
CA SER A 492 -3.79 -35.06 17.26
C SER A 492 -3.86 -33.53 17.38
N LEU A 493 -4.13 -32.85 16.27
CA LEU A 493 -4.27 -31.38 16.18
C LEU A 493 -5.16 -30.77 17.30
N PRO A 494 -6.37 -31.30 17.58
CA PRO A 494 -7.21 -30.79 18.68
C PRO A 494 -6.54 -30.87 20.06
N ARG A 495 -5.76 -31.93 20.30
CA ARG A 495 -5.03 -32.10 21.57
C ARG A 495 -3.89 -31.09 21.71
N GLN A 496 -3.17 -30.81 20.61
CA GLN A 496 -2.12 -29.80 20.59
C GLN A 496 -2.70 -28.39 20.83
N TYR A 497 -3.78 -28.06 20.12
CA TYR A 497 -4.47 -26.78 20.27
C TYR A 497 -4.98 -26.57 21.71
N ARG A 498 -5.61 -27.60 22.30
CA ARG A 498 -6.04 -27.56 23.70
C ARG A 498 -4.90 -27.26 24.67
N GLU A 499 -3.72 -27.86 24.48
CA GLU A 499 -2.55 -27.61 25.33
C GLU A 499 -2.04 -26.17 25.16
N VAL A 500 -2.03 -25.62 23.94
CA VAL A 500 -1.69 -24.21 23.71
C VAL A 500 -2.66 -23.29 24.44
N CYS A 501 -3.98 -23.51 24.33
CA CYS A 501 -4.97 -22.73 25.06
C CYS A 501 -4.75 -22.77 26.58
N LEU A 502 -4.46 -23.96 27.15
CA LEU A 502 -4.18 -24.10 28.58
C LEU A 502 -2.89 -23.36 29.00
N ARG A 503 -1.86 -23.36 28.16
CA ARG A 503 -0.61 -22.61 28.44
C ARG A 503 -0.81 -21.11 28.38
N VAL A 504 -1.50 -20.62 27.35
CA VAL A 504 -1.90 -19.21 27.26
C VAL A 504 -2.67 -18.82 28.52
N LEU A 505 -3.64 -19.64 28.94
CA LEU A 505 -4.42 -19.34 30.14
C LEU A 505 -3.55 -19.25 31.39
N ARG A 506 -2.67 -20.23 31.63
CA ARG A 506 -1.74 -20.22 32.78
C ARG A 506 -0.83 -19.00 32.79
N LEU A 507 -0.43 -18.50 31.62
CA LEU A 507 0.36 -17.28 31.50
C LEU A 507 -0.48 -16.04 31.81
N LEU A 508 -1.69 -15.94 31.27
CA LEU A 508 -2.60 -14.81 31.53
C LEU A 508 -3.04 -14.75 33.00
N GLU A 509 -3.23 -15.87 33.67
CA GLU A 509 -3.50 -15.94 35.12
C GLU A 509 -2.37 -15.35 35.98
N ARG A 510 -1.13 -15.27 35.45
CA ARG A 510 -0.02 -14.58 36.13
C ARG A 510 -0.10 -13.06 35.99
N VAL A 511 -0.77 -12.58 34.96
CA VAL A 511 -1.05 -11.15 34.75
C VAL A 511 -2.29 -10.75 35.55
N CYS A 512 -3.35 -11.56 35.49
CA CYS A 512 -4.62 -11.34 36.17
C CYS A 512 -4.98 -12.53 37.09
N PRO A 513 -4.56 -12.54 38.36
CA PRO A 513 -4.89 -13.61 39.29
C PRO A 513 -6.38 -13.57 39.67
N GLY A 514 -7.22 -14.36 38.99
CA GLY A 514 -8.68 -14.38 39.20
C GLY A 514 -9.33 -15.78 39.24
N GLY A 515 -8.60 -16.85 38.90
CA GLY A 515 -9.10 -18.23 38.88
C GLY A 515 -7.98 -19.26 38.91
N SER A 516 -8.30 -20.53 39.21
CA SER A 516 -7.34 -21.64 39.28
C SER A 516 -7.41 -22.50 38.01
N SER A 517 -6.42 -22.37 37.11
CA SER A 517 -6.27 -23.24 35.92
C SER A 517 -6.22 -24.75 36.23
N VAL A 518 -6.01 -25.15 37.49
CA VAL A 518 -6.02 -26.54 37.93
C VAL A 518 -7.37 -27.21 37.66
N GLU A 519 -8.48 -26.46 37.77
CA GLU A 519 -9.83 -26.97 37.53
C GLU A 519 -10.12 -27.23 36.04
N LEU A 520 -9.37 -26.57 35.14
CA LEU A 520 -9.59 -26.63 33.69
C LEU A 520 -8.71 -27.66 32.98
N GLN A 521 -7.80 -28.36 33.68
CA GLN A 521 -6.91 -29.37 33.08
C GLN A 521 -7.66 -30.49 32.36
N ASN A 522 -8.90 -30.81 32.77
CA ASN A 522 -9.77 -31.83 32.18
C ASN A 522 -11.01 -31.24 31.50
N ALA A 523 -11.13 -29.91 31.39
CA ALA A 523 -12.28 -29.26 30.78
C ALA A 523 -12.29 -29.41 29.24
N ALA A 524 -13.47 -29.27 28.65
CA ALA A 524 -13.66 -29.23 27.21
C ALA A 524 -13.04 -27.97 26.60
N GLU A 525 -12.65 -28.04 25.32
CA GLU A 525 -12.05 -26.92 24.58
C GLU A 525 -12.89 -25.65 24.66
N ALA A 526 -14.20 -25.76 24.42
CA ALA A 526 -15.13 -24.62 24.50
C ALA A 526 -15.14 -23.93 25.87
N THR A 527 -15.00 -24.69 26.96
CA THR A 527 -14.94 -24.12 28.32
C THR A 527 -13.62 -23.37 28.53
N ILE A 528 -12.51 -23.91 28.03
CA ILE A 528 -11.20 -23.27 28.11
C ILE A 528 -11.19 -21.96 27.30
N THR A 529 -11.71 -21.99 26.06
CA THR A 529 -11.75 -20.80 25.20
C THR A 529 -12.69 -19.74 25.76
N GLN A 530 -13.84 -20.11 26.33
CA GLN A 530 -14.73 -19.17 27.01
C GLN A 530 -14.06 -18.49 28.22
N HIS A 531 -13.31 -19.26 29.02
CA HIS A 531 -12.59 -18.71 30.16
C HIS A 531 -11.44 -17.79 29.73
N LEU A 532 -10.75 -18.10 28.63
CA LEU A 532 -9.77 -17.21 28.01
C LEU A 532 -10.40 -15.91 27.50
N LYS A 533 -11.55 -15.99 26.81
CA LYS A 533 -12.31 -14.79 26.37
C LYS A 533 -12.65 -13.89 27.56
N PHE A 534 -13.13 -14.47 28.67
CA PHE A 534 -13.42 -13.73 29.90
C PHE A 534 -12.16 -13.15 30.57
N THR A 535 -11.05 -13.86 30.53
CA THR A 535 -9.77 -13.37 31.08
C THR A 535 -9.27 -12.16 30.28
N LEU A 536 -9.30 -12.23 28.95
CA LEU A 536 -8.89 -11.15 28.06
C LEU A 536 -9.85 -9.95 28.04
N SER A 537 -11.03 -10.05 28.68
CA SER A 537 -11.95 -8.93 28.86
C SER A 537 -11.75 -8.17 30.18
N GLN A 538 -10.83 -8.62 31.05
CA GLN A 538 -10.53 -7.92 32.30
C GLN A 538 -9.80 -6.59 32.05
N GLU A 539 -9.92 -5.64 32.97
CA GLU A 539 -9.34 -4.29 32.84
C GLU A 539 -7.82 -4.29 32.68
N VAL A 540 -7.12 -5.29 33.23
CA VAL A 540 -5.65 -5.42 33.10
C VAL A 540 -5.19 -5.74 31.67
N PHE A 541 -6.12 -6.06 30.76
CA PHE A 541 -5.88 -6.24 29.33
C PHE A 541 -6.49 -5.10 28.48
N ASN A 542 -6.75 -3.95 29.10
CA ASN A 542 -7.10 -2.74 28.35
C ASN A 542 -5.88 -2.23 27.55
N ILE A 543 -6.12 -1.32 26.62
CA ILE A 543 -5.10 -0.81 25.68
C ILE A 543 -4.00 0.04 26.34
N GLU A 544 -4.24 0.56 27.55
CA GLU A 544 -3.26 1.37 28.29
C GLU A 544 -2.33 0.51 29.14
N VAL A 545 -2.77 -0.69 29.51
CA VAL A 545 -2.08 -1.61 30.42
C VAL A 545 -1.46 -2.78 29.68
N PHE A 546 -1.97 -3.17 28.51
CA PHE A 546 -1.49 -4.34 27.78
C PHE A 546 -1.55 -4.10 26.27
N ASP A 547 -0.57 -4.64 25.54
CA ASP A 547 -0.47 -4.44 24.09
C ASP A 547 -1.72 -4.98 23.37
N ALA A 548 -2.43 -4.07 22.70
CA ALA A 548 -3.67 -4.36 22.01
C ALA A 548 -3.49 -5.35 20.85
N GLY A 549 -2.34 -5.33 20.16
CA GLY A 549 -1.99 -6.27 19.09
C GLY A 549 -1.69 -7.67 19.63
N VAL A 550 -0.98 -7.78 20.75
CA VAL A 550 -0.78 -9.07 21.45
C VAL A 550 -2.13 -9.64 21.86
N ARG A 551 -2.97 -8.84 22.51
CA ARG A 551 -4.35 -9.24 22.86
C ARG A 551 -5.16 -9.66 21.63
N HIS A 552 -5.07 -8.93 20.52
CA HIS A 552 -5.78 -9.25 19.28
C HIS A 552 -5.36 -10.62 18.71
N ARG A 553 -4.07 -10.95 18.72
CA ARG A 553 -3.59 -12.27 18.31
C ARG A 553 -4.07 -13.39 19.23
N LEU A 554 -4.11 -13.14 20.54
CA LEU A 554 -4.66 -14.11 21.50
C LEU A 554 -6.14 -14.36 21.27
N LEU A 555 -6.92 -13.34 20.90
CA LEU A 555 -8.30 -13.53 20.46
C LEU A 555 -8.40 -14.34 19.17
N GLY A 556 -7.44 -14.17 18.25
CA GLY A 556 -7.31 -14.99 17.04
C GLY A 556 -7.11 -16.48 17.33
N ILE A 557 -6.36 -16.85 18.39
CA ILE A 557 -6.26 -18.24 18.84
C ILE A 557 -7.64 -18.83 19.11
N LEU A 558 -8.52 -18.05 19.75
CA LEU A 558 -9.86 -18.50 20.19
C LEU A 558 -10.88 -18.57 19.05
N GLU A 559 -10.68 -17.76 18.01
CA GLU A 559 -11.59 -17.67 16.87
C GLU A 559 -11.28 -18.72 15.81
N PHE A 560 -9.99 -19.03 15.59
CA PHE A 560 -9.56 -19.91 14.51
C PHE A 560 -8.98 -21.21 15.07
N SER A 561 -9.82 -22.25 15.21
CA SER A 561 -9.40 -23.56 15.75
C SER A 561 -8.68 -24.40 14.68
N PRO A 562 -7.38 -24.71 14.81
CA PRO A 562 -6.65 -25.54 13.86
C PRO A 562 -7.21 -26.97 13.77
N GLY A 563 -7.74 -27.49 14.88
CA GLY A 563 -8.33 -28.82 14.93
C GLY A 563 -9.64 -28.93 14.15
N GLN A 564 -10.45 -27.87 14.13
CA GLN A 564 -11.70 -27.82 13.35
C GLN A 564 -11.43 -27.58 11.87
N LEU A 565 -10.40 -26.77 11.56
CA LEU A 565 -10.04 -26.42 10.18
C LEU A 565 -9.11 -27.45 9.52
N GLY A 566 -8.46 -28.31 10.30
CA GLY A 566 -7.48 -29.29 9.80
C GLY A 566 -6.18 -28.67 9.28
N LEU A 567 -5.84 -27.45 9.71
CA LEU A 567 -4.71 -26.67 9.18
C LEU A 567 -3.50 -26.74 10.12
N GLN A 568 -2.46 -27.48 9.73
CA GLN A 568 -1.23 -27.60 10.52
C GLN A 568 -0.43 -26.27 10.57
N SER A 569 -0.41 -25.51 9.47
CA SER A 569 0.29 -24.21 9.45
C SER A 569 -0.35 -23.20 10.42
N LEU A 570 -1.67 -23.26 10.61
CA LEU A 570 -2.37 -22.46 11.62
C LEU A 570 -1.95 -22.86 13.05
N MET A 571 -1.77 -24.17 13.32
CA MET A 571 -1.24 -24.63 14.61
C MET A 571 0.17 -24.08 14.87
N GLN A 572 1.04 -24.03 13.84
CA GLN A 572 2.37 -23.42 13.94
C GLN A 572 2.29 -21.92 14.27
N LEU A 573 1.35 -21.19 13.66
CA LEU A 573 1.10 -19.77 13.96
C LEU A 573 0.61 -19.55 15.40
N HIS A 574 -0.20 -20.45 15.95
CA HIS A 574 -0.64 -20.38 17.35
C HIS A 574 0.49 -20.68 18.33
N LEU A 575 1.37 -21.62 17.99
CA LEU A 575 2.60 -21.85 18.75
C LEU A 575 3.51 -20.62 18.73
N GLU A 576 3.68 -19.98 17.57
CA GLU A 576 4.48 -18.77 17.49
C GLU A 576 3.82 -17.58 18.21
N THR A 577 2.49 -17.55 18.26
CA THR A 577 1.75 -16.57 19.07
C THR A 577 1.96 -16.81 20.57
N LEU A 578 2.01 -18.07 21.02
CA LEU A 578 2.37 -18.42 22.40
C LEU A 578 3.82 -18.02 22.71
N SER A 579 4.78 -18.32 21.83
CA SER A 579 6.19 -17.91 21.98
C SER A 579 6.33 -16.39 22.02
N GLY A 580 5.57 -15.68 21.17
CA GLY A 580 5.47 -14.23 21.16
C GLY A 580 4.90 -13.68 22.47
N LEU A 581 3.86 -14.30 23.03
CA LEU A 581 3.32 -13.96 24.34
C LEU A 581 4.37 -14.17 25.44
N GLU A 582 5.09 -15.29 25.44
CA GLU A 582 6.15 -15.54 26.43
C GLU A 582 7.27 -14.51 26.36
N ARG A 583 7.67 -14.08 25.15
CA ARG A 583 8.63 -13.00 24.93
C ARG A 583 8.10 -11.66 25.43
N TYR A 584 6.87 -11.30 25.05
CA TYR A 584 6.22 -10.08 25.51
C TYR A 584 6.08 -10.04 27.03
N LEU A 585 5.73 -11.14 27.68
CA LEU A 585 5.57 -11.17 29.13
C LEU A 585 6.87 -10.94 29.89
N GLN A 586 8.05 -10.96 29.26
CA GLN A 586 9.31 -10.71 29.95
C GLN A 586 9.39 -9.26 30.44
N GLN A 587 9.98 -9.08 31.63
CA GLN A 587 10.32 -7.75 32.12
C GLN A 587 11.28 -7.05 31.17
N GLY A 588 10.97 -5.79 30.85
CA GLY A 588 11.83 -4.94 30.06
C GLY A 588 11.18 -3.60 29.77
N GLU A 589 12.02 -2.63 29.42
CA GLU A 589 11.60 -1.25 29.17
C GLU A 589 10.83 -1.06 27.86
N HIS A 590 10.87 -2.07 26.99
CA HIS A 590 10.12 -2.10 25.75
C HIS A 590 8.60 -2.07 25.96
N HIS A 591 8.09 -2.25 27.17
CA HIS A 591 6.67 -2.05 27.43
C HIS A 591 6.34 -0.57 27.57
N SER A 592 7.13 0.15 28.35
CA SER A 592 6.76 1.45 28.91
C SER A 592 7.52 2.62 28.30
N PHE A 593 8.35 2.39 27.29
CA PHE A 593 9.15 3.46 26.69
C PHE A 593 9.44 3.21 25.22
N GLN A 594 9.31 4.27 24.42
CA GLN A 594 9.74 4.29 23.03
C GLN A 594 10.48 5.60 22.71
N MET A 595 11.58 5.47 21.98
CA MET A 595 12.23 6.58 21.29
C MET A 595 11.79 6.53 19.82
N VAL A 596 11.18 7.60 19.33
CA VAL A 596 10.60 7.69 17.99
C VAL A 596 11.45 8.64 17.16
N LEU A 597 12.11 8.10 16.14
CA LEU A 597 12.74 8.90 15.09
C LEU A 597 11.64 9.39 14.14
N GLU A 598 11.36 10.70 14.13
CA GLU A 598 10.26 11.26 13.35
C GLU A 598 10.69 11.60 11.92
N SER A 599 11.86 12.25 11.77
CA SER A 599 12.39 12.60 10.45
C SER A 599 13.89 12.86 10.46
N VAL A 600 14.50 12.77 9.29
CA VAL A 600 15.89 13.12 9.04
C VAL A 600 15.95 14.09 7.86
N ARG A 601 16.56 15.25 8.05
CA ARG A 601 16.79 16.24 6.99
C ARG A 601 18.26 16.21 6.57
N MET A 602 18.50 15.81 5.33
CA MET A 602 19.82 15.78 4.71
C MET A 602 20.20 17.15 4.13
N PHE A 603 21.49 17.50 4.20
CA PHE A 603 22.05 18.68 3.55
C PHE A 603 23.04 18.30 2.44
N GLY A 604 23.13 19.13 1.41
CA GLY A 604 24.19 19.02 0.39
C GLY A 604 23.96 17.96 -0.70
N GLY A 605 22.73 17.50 -0.92
CA GLY A 605 22.40 16.52 -1.97
C GLY A 605 22.70 15.06 -1.63
N VAL A 606 23.26 14.80 -0.45
CA VAL A 606 23.52 13.46 0.09
C VAL A 606 22.22 12.72 0.38
N GLN A 607 22.16 11.43 0.05
CA GLN A 607 20.96 10.63 0.29
C GLN A 607 21.09 9.84 1.59
N LEU A 608 19.99 9.79 2.34
CA LEU A 608 19.81 8.82 3.42
C LEU A 608 19.41 7.49 2.81
N CYS A 609 20.27 6.49 2.94
CA CYS A 609 20.02 5.16 2.40
C CYS A 609 19.22 4.30 3.38
N TYR A 610 19.49 4.43 4.69
CA TYR A 610 18.94 3.53 5.69
C TYR A 610 19.10 4.06 7.12
N VAL A 611 18.16 3.66 7.99
CA VAL A 611 18.24 3.85 9.44
C VAL A 611 17.67 2.64 10.17
N GLU A 612 18.36 2.17 11.21
CA GLU A 612 17.86 1.15 12.12
C GLU A 612 18.19 1.43 13.58
N ARG A 613 17.43 0.78 14.46
CA ARG A 613 17.72 0.75 15.89
C ARG A 613 18.60 -0.45 16.19
N THR A 614 19.88 -0.21 16.49
CA THR A 614 20.84 -1.28 16.83
C THR A 614 20.80 -1.68 18.30
N ARG A 615 20.32 -0.79 19.18
CA ARG A 615 20.20 -1.08 20.61
C ARG A 615 19.08 -0.29 21.28
N GLY A 616 18.48 -0.89 22.32
CA GLY A 616 17.54 -0.22 23.23
C GLY A 616 16.08 -0.49 22.93
N PRO A 617 15.16 -0.04 23.80
CA PRO A 617 15.42 0.79 24.98
C PRO A 617 16.08 0.04 26.15
N VAL A 618 17.07 0.66 26.81
CA VAL A 618 17.73 0.12 28.02
C VAL A 618 17.77 1.20 29.11
N ALA A 619 17.35 0.83 30.32
CA ALA A 619 17.49 1.68 31.51
C ALA A 619 18.90 1.60 32.10
N ILE A 620 19.59 2.74 32.22
CA ILE A 620 20.92 2.88 32.83
C ILE A 620 20.93 4.14 33.69
N ASP A 621 21.29 4.04 34.98
CA ASP A 621 21.42 5.19 35.90
C ASP A 621 20.23 6.19 35.89
N HIS A 622 19.00 5.66 35.89
CA HIS A 622 17.75 6.42 35.77
C HIS A 622 17.54 7.17 34.44
N SER A 623 18.26 6.75 33.40
CA SER A 623 18.08 7.24 32.03
C SER A 623 17.70 6.10 31.09
N MET A 624 17.06 6.45 29.99
CA MET A 624 16.67 5.52 28.94
C MET A 624 17.54 5.75 27.71
N GLU A 625 18.28 4.73 27.30
CA GLU A 625 19.21 4.81 26.17
C GLU A 625 18.71 4.01 24.95
N VAL A 626 18.80 4.61 23.77
CA VAL A 626 18.52 3.98 22.46
C VAL A 626 19.62 4.38 21.47
N VAL A 627 20.10 3.43 20.66
CA VAL A 627 21.13 3.67 19.63
C VAL A 627 20.51 3.46 18.25
N PHE A 628 20.71 4.43 17.37
CA PHE A 628 20.36 4.34 15.96
C PHE A 628 21.62 4.34 15.10
N HIS A 629 21.61 3.47 14.08
CA HIS A 629 22.60 3.40 13.03
C HIS A 629 22.04 4.06 11.77
N PHE A 630 22.82 4.95 11.16
CA PHE A 630 22.48 5.69 9.96
C PHE A 630 23.45 5.36 8.84
N VAL A 631 22.92 5.11 7.65
CA VAL A 631 23.69 4.88 6.43
C VAL A 631 23.30 5.92 5.38
N THR A 632 24.29 6.64 4.88
CA THR A 632 24.19 7.69 3.87
C THR A 632 25.03 7.33 2.66
N SER A 633 24.74 7.91 1.49
CA SER A 633 25.49 7.63 0.27
C SER A 633 26.97 8.03 0.35
N GLU A 634 27.28 9.04 1.16
CA GLU A 634 28.62 9.58 1.41
C GLU A 634 28.65 10.30 2.77
N PRO A 635 29.82 10.74 3.30
CA PRO A 635 29.88 11.55 4.51
C PRO A 635 28.93 12.75 4.44
N ALA A 636 28.12 12.93 5.47
CA ALA A 636 26.96 13.82 5.41
C ALA A 636 26.83 14.71 6.64
N SER A 637 26.15 15.85 6.48
CA SER A 637 25.59 16.60 7.59
C SER A 637 24.08 16.58 7.49
N PHE A 638 23.40 16.33 8.60
CA PHE A 638 21.95 16.19 8.65
C PHE A 638 21.37 16.57 10.00
N LEU A 639 20.08 16.90 10.03
CA LEU A 639 19.30 17.09 11.26
C LEU A 639 18.44 15.85 11.52
N VAL A 640 18.49 15.36 12.75
CA VAL A 640 17.64 14.30 13.26
C VAL A 640 16.56 14.90 14.14
N ARG A 641 15.29 14.65 13.84
CA ARG A 641 14.14 15.02 14.68
C ARG A 641 13.61 13.78 15.39
N ILE A 642 13.49 13.86 16.71
CA ILE A 642 13.18 12.72 17.58
C ILE A 642 12.24 13.13 18.72
N CYS A 643 11.46 12.19 19.22
CA CYS A 643 10.71 12.35 20.47
C CYS A 643 10.74 11.05 21.29
N CYS A 644 10.32 11.09 22.56
CA CYS A 644 9.95 9.87 23.28
C CYS A 644 8.54 9.96 23.81
N CYS A 645 7.93 8.79 23.91
CA CYS A 645 6.74 8.56 24.70
C CYS A 645 6.96 7.38 25.65
N GLY A 646 6.21 7.37 26.74
CA GLY A 646 6.38 6.37 27.78
C GLY A 646 5.33 6.42 28.87
N TYR A 647 5.46 5.54 29.85
CA TYR A 647 4.76 5.61 31.12
C TYR A 647 5.75 5.83 32.25
N GLU A 648 5.52 6.87 33.06
CA GLU A 648 6.26 7.11 34.29
C GLU A 648 5.26 7.22 35.45
N ARG A 649 5.46 6.41 36.50
CA ARG A 649 4.58 6.37 37.69
C ARG A 649 3.09 6.20 37.35
N GLY A 650 2.79 5.44 36.28
CA GLY A 650 1.41 5.17 35.83
C GLY A 650 0.80 6.27 34.95
N HIS A 651 1.54 7.33 34.62
CA HIS A 651 1.08 8.38 33.73
C HIS A 651 1.81 8.32 32.39
N ARG A 652 1.04 8.41 31.30
CA ARG A 652 1.59 8.54 29.96
C ARG A 652 2.27 9.90 29.81
N PHE A 653 3.45 9.91 29.21
CA PHE A 653 4.17 11.13 28.86
C PHE A 653 4.61 11.12 27.40
N GLU A 654 4.89 12.31 26.88
CA GLU A 654 5.52 12.54 25.60
C GLU A 654 6.47 13.74 25.74
N VAL A 655 7.69 13.62 25.22
CA VAL A 655 8.75 14.63 25.39
C VAL A 655 9.36 15.00 24.05
N HIS A 656 9.37 16.31 23.82
CA HIS A 656 9.94 17.00 22.65
C HIS A 656 11.03 18.00 23.05
N ASN A 657 11.70 17.75 24.17
CA ASN A 657 12.76 18.63 24.69
C ASN A 657 14.13 17.98 24.48
N PRO A 658 15.18 18.76 24.14
CA PRO A 658 15.20 20.21 23.98
C PRO A 658 14.47 20.70 22.72
N ARG A 659 13.71 21.79 22.83
CA ARG A 659 12.94 22.33 21.69
C ARG A 659 13.87 22.94 20.63
N CYS A 660 13.52 22.80 19.37
CA CYS A 660 14.21 23.35 18.22
C CYS A 660 13.22 24.10 17.34
N VAL A 661 13.65 25.25 16.82
CA VAL A 661 12.86 26.06 15.90
C VAL A 661 13.66 26.36 14.64
N CYS A 662 12.96 26.47 13.51
CA CYS A 662 13.52 26.93 12.26
C CYS A 662 13.07 28.37 12.00
N LEU A 663 14.05 29.23 11.75
CA LEU A 663 13.87 30.62 11.36
C LEU A 663 14.19 30.71 9.88
N SER A 664 13.31 31.31 9.07
CA SER A 664 13.54 31.43 7.62
C SER A 664 13.63 32.90 7.20
N GLN A 665 14.27 33.16 6.06
CA GLN A 665 14.44 34.50 5.49
C GLN A 665 15.34 35.43 6.32
N LEU A 666 16.32 34.84 7.02
CA LEU A 666 17.29 35.60 7.78
C LEU A 666 18.40 36.14 6.87
N ASP A 667 18.73 37.42 7.02
CA ASP A 667 19.98 37.96 6.51
C ASP A 667 21.12 37.76 7.54
N TRP A 668 22.35 37.86 7.06
CA TRP A 668 23.54 37.52 7.85
C TRP A 668 23.81 38.52 9.01
N ALA A 669 23.31 39.75 8.89
CA ALA A 669 23.41 40.77 9.93
C ALA A 669 22.46 40.45 11.10
N SER A 670 21.23 40.09 10.77
CA SER A 670 20.19 39.69 11.72
C SER A 670 20.54 38.46 12.55
N LEU A 671 21.26 37.51 11.95
CA LEU A 671 21.72 36.31 12.64
C LEU A 671 22.73 36.60 13.75
N LYS A 672 23.62 37.58 13.53
CA LYS A 672 24.60 38.01 14.51
C LYS A 672 23.96 38.74 15.69
N ASP A 673 22.95 39.57 15.41
CA ASP A 673 22.17 40.25 16.46
C ASP A 673 21.42 39.21 17.32
N MET A 674 20.87 38.17 16.68
CA MET A 674 20.19 37.06 17.37
C MET A 674 21.14 36.21 18.23
N GLN A 675 22.35 35.91 17.75
CA GLN A 675 23.37 35.16 18.51
C GLN A 675 23.89 35.94 19.74
N GLY A 676 23.78 37.27 19.76
CA GLY A 676 24.15 38.11 20.90
C GLY A 676 23.10 38.14 22.01
N ASP A 677 21.81 38.11 21.64
CA ASP A 677 20.68 38.33 22.56
C ASP A 677 19.93 37.05 22.98
N THR A 678 20.04 35.98 22.19
CA THR A 678 19.41 34.69 22.49
C THR A 678 20.47 33.67 22.91
N ASP A 679 20.27 33.04 24.06
CA ASP A 679 21.17 31.99 24.57
C ASP A 679 21.02 30.65 23.82
N GLY A 680 20.39 30.65 22.64
CA GLY A 680 20.06 29.48 21.85
C GLY A 680 21.26 28.88 21.11
N ILE A 681 21.26 27.56 20.94
CA ILE A 681 22.34 26.84 20.25
C ILE A 681 21.98 26.73 18.77
N VAL A 682 22.71 27.42 17.90
CA VAL A 682 22.54 27.28 16.45
C VAL A 682 23.05 25.90 16.02
N LEU A 683 22.14 25.06 15.55
CA LEU A 683 22.48 23.74 15.01
C LEU A 683 23.07 23.90 13.62
N THR A 684 22.36 24.56 12.70
CA THR A 684 22.80 24.68 11.31
C THR A 684 22.15 25.87 10.58
N GLU A 685 22.77 26.26 9.47
CA GLU A 685 22.28 27.27 8.53
C GLU A 685 22.28 26.66 7.12
N HIS A 686 21.17 26.78 6.40
CA HIS A 686 21.03 26.31 5.03
C HIS A 686 19.93 27.06 4.29
N GLY A 687 20.22 27.59 3.09
CA GLY A 687 19.21 28.20 2.23
C GLY A 687 18.50 29.42 2.81
N GLY A 688 19.16 30.21 3.67
CA GLY A 688 18.53 31.33 4.39
C GLY A 688 17.62 30.91 5.55
N SER A 689 17.66 29.63 5.92
CA SER A 689 17.01 29.07 7.10
C SER A 689 18.04 28.66 8.15
N VAL A 690 17.68 28.84 9.42
CA VAL A 690 18.55 28.63 10.57
C VAL A 690 17.80 27.85 11.63
N TRP A 691 18.39 26.76 12.09
CA TRP A 691 17.83 25.91 13.12
C TRP A 691 18.49 26.23 14.45
N VAL A 692 17.69 26.64 15.42
CA VAL A 692 18.14 27.04 16.76
C VAL A 692 17.48 26.13 17.78
N ARG A 693 18.29 25.48 18.60
CA ARG A 693 17.86 24.64 19.71
C ARG A 693 17.88 25.42 21.01
N GLU A 694 17.01 24.99 21.91
CA GLU A 694 16.84 25.51 23.24
C GLU A 694 18.16 25.73 23.99
N GLY A 695 18.22 26.91 24.60
CA GLY A 695 19.33 27.42 25.38
C GLY A 695 18.98 27.58 26.85
N SER A 696 19.30 28.75 27.42
CA SER A 696 18.99 29.08 28.81
C SER A 696 17.48 29.25 29.07
N VAL A 697 17.08 29.28 30.34
CA VAL A 697 15.68 29.50 30.75
C VAL A 697 15.17 30.84 30.19
N GLY A 698 14.01 30.83 29.54
CA GLY A 698 13.39 32.02 28.95
C GLY A 698 13.89 32.38 27.54
N TRP A 699 14.72 31.53 26.91
CA TRP A 699 15.22 31.78 25.55
C TRP A 699 14.09 31.93 24.51
N MET A 700 12.99 31.16 24.63
CA MET A 700 11.86 31.26 23.70
C MET A 700 11.18 32.62 23.76
N ASP A 701 11.01 33.19 24.95
CA ASP A 701 10.40 34.52 25.12
C ASP A 701 11.29 35.61 24.49
N LYS A 702 12.62 35.50 24.71
CA LYS A 702 13.60 36.38 24.06
C LYS A 702 13.57 36.25 22.54
N LEU A 703 13.55 35.01 22.04
CA LEU A 703 13.51 34.74 20.60
C LEU A 703 12.22 35.29 19.98
N GLN A 704 11.07 35.06 20.61
CA GLN A 704 9.79 35.61 20.14
C GLN A 704 9.81 37.14 20.10
N ALA A 705 10.43 37.81 21.08
CA ALA A 705 10.57 39.28 21.08
C ALA A 705 11.43 39.79 19.90
N VAL A 706 12.58 39.13 19.64
CA VAL A 706 13.44 39.45 18.49
C VAL A 706 12.70 39.20 17.17
N MET A 707 11.91 38.14 17.09
CA MET A 707 11.15 37.81 15.89
C MET A 707 9.97 38.75 15.63
N GLN A 708 9.24 39.16 16.67
CA GLN A 708 8.18 40.17 16.53
C GLN A 708 8.74 41.50 16.00
N THR A 709 9.96 41.85 16.41
CA THR A 709 10.65 43.05 15.93
C THR A 709 11.00 42.97 14.45
N ASN A 710 11.39 41.78 13.97
CA ASN A 710 11.90 41.59 12.61
C ASN A 710 10.94 40.87 11.64
N SER A 711 9.72 40.53 12.08
CA SER A 711 8.68 39.85 11.28
C SER A 711 9.11 38.52 10.64
N TRP A 712 9.99 37.75 11.28
CA TRP A 712 10.43 36.47 10.76
C TRP A 712 9.41 35.35 11.02
N PRO A 713 9.24 34.38 10.10
CA PRO A 713 8.45 33.19 10.35
C PRO A 713 9.20 32.23 11.28
N LEU A 714 8.56 31.81 12.37
CA LEU A 714 9.03 30.75 13.27
C LEU A 714 8.28 29.46 12.97
N ASN A 715 9.02 28.38 12.73
CA ASN A 715 8.45 27.05 12.64
C ASN A 715 8.99 26.15 13.76
N ASP A 716 8.11 25.56 14.56
CA ASP A 716 8.51 24.57 15.57
C ASP A 716 8.97 23.29 14.86
N GLN A 717 10.15 22.80 15.24
CA GLN A 717 10.75 21.59 14.69
C GLN A 717 10.82 20.45 15.71
N GLY A 718 10.24 20.62 16.91
CA GLY A 718 10.28 19.60 17.97
C GLY A 718 11.68 19.46 18.56
N CYS A 719 12.14 18.24 18.85
CA CYS A 719 13.49 18.02 19.37
C CYS A 719 14.46 17.58 18.28
N CYS A 720 15.47 18.43 17.99
CA CYS A 720 16.43 18.20 16.92
C CYS A 720 17.88 18.12 17.39
N PHE A 721 18.66 17.29 16.70
CA PHE A 721 20.11 17.17 16.87
C PHE A 721 20.78 17.27 15.50
N LYS A 722 21.90 18.00 15.43
CA LYS A 722 22.72 18.01 14.22
C LYS A 722 23.74 16.91 14.28
N VAL A 723 23.85 16.18 13.18
CA VAL A 723 24.82 15.11 13.00
C VAL A 723 25.75 15.50 11.88
N THR A 724 27.04 15.32 12.09
CA THR A 724 28.06 15.41 11.05
C THR A 724 28.79 14.08 11.00
N SER A 725 28.49 13.28 9.99
CA SER A 725 29.14 12.00 9.78
C SER A 725 30.43 12.15 8.98
N CYS A 726 31.50 11.50 9.43
CA CYS A 726 32.77 11.46 8.70
C CYS A 726 32.87 10.28 7.72
N ARG A 727 31.90 9.36 7.74
CA ARG A 727 31.76 8.20 6.84
C ARG A 727 30.33 8.07 6.31
N SER A 728 30.11 7.13 5.41
CA SER A 728 28.75 6.73 4.98
C SER A 728 27.94 6.07 6.09
N GLU A 729 28.59 5.62 7.18
CA GLU A 729 27.96 4.87 8.26
C GLU A 729 28.31 5.49 9.60
N CYS A 730 27.31 5.78 10.43
CA CYS A 730 27.50 6.29 11.79
C CYS A 730 26.46 5.77 12.77
N GLU A 731 26.76 5.87 14.07
CA GLU A 731 25.86 5.49 15.15
C GLU A 731 25.73 6.59 16.20
N ILE A 732 24.50 6.82 16.63
CA ILE A 732 24.15 7.87 17.60
C ILE A 732 23.35 7.25 18.72
N LYS A 733 23.73 7.60 19.95
CA LYS A 733 23.00 7.22 21.16
C LYS A 733 22.18 8.39 21.67
N PHE A 734 20.86 8.21 21.71
CA PHE A 734 19.92 9.12 22.35
C PHE A 734 19.63 8.65 23.77
N ILE A 735 19.56 9.60 24.69
CA ILE A 735 19.39 9.37 26.12
C ILE A 735 18.26 10.27 26.62
N TYR A 736 17.21 9.66 27.13
CA TYR A 736 16.17 10.37 27.86
C TYR A 736 16.47 10.35 29.37
N ARG A 737 16.51 11.53 30.00
CA ARG A 737 16.72 11.69 31.43
C ARG A 737 16.04 12.97 31.92
N ASN A 738 15.30 12.88 33.03
CA ASN A 738 14.67 14.04 33.70
C ASN A 738 13.82 14.93 32.75
N GLY A 739 13.04 14.35 31.85
CA GLY A 739 12.18 15.12 30.94
C GLY A 739 12.92 15.76 29.75
N GLN A 740 14.18 15.40 29.49
CA GLN A 740 14.97 15.90 28.38
C GLN A 740 15.63 14.76 27.62
N ILE A 741 15.73 14.93 26.30
CA ILE A 741 16.48 14.06 25.39
C ILE A 741 17.85 14.69 25.18
N SER A 742 18.89 13.87 25.20
CA SER A 742 20.25 14.26 24.82
C SER A 742 20.79 13.25 23.82
N ALA A 743 21.79 13.64 23.06
CA ALA A 743 22.43 12.76 22.09
C ALA A 743 23.94 12.70 22.35
N SER A 744 24.54 11.55 22.08
CA SER A 744 25.96 11.29 22.23
C SER A 744 26.46 10.44 21.06
N THR A 745 27.69 10.71 20.66
CA THR A 745 28.36 9.98 19.58
C THR A 745 28.71 8.57 20.02
N VAL A 746 28.47 7.59 19.14
CA VAL A 746 28.95 6.21 19.32
C VAL A 746 30.09 5.93 18.34
N THR A 747 29.83 6.04 17.04
CA THR A 747 30.85 5.81 16.00
C THR A 747 30.68 6.75 14.81
N ASN A 748 31.82 7.17 14.22
CA ASN A 748 31.95 7.87 12.93
C ASN A 748 31.14 9.17 12.74
N CYS A 749 30.69 9.83 13.80
CA CYS A 749 29.99 11.11 13.70
C CYS A 749 30.38 12.07 14.84
N ASP A 750 30.03 13.34 14.67
CA ASP A 750 29.87 14.31 15.75
C ASP A 750 28.39 14.69 15.85
N VAL A 751 27.92 14.88 17.08
CA VAL A 751 26.53 15.27 17.35
C VAL A 751 26.51 16.55 18.17
N LEU A 752 25.77 17.54 17.67
CA LEU A 752 25.47 18.79 18.37
C LEU A 752 24.04 18.77 18.89
#